data_AF-A0A3C0BTU3-F1
#
_entry.id   AF-A0A3C0BTU3-F1
#
_cell.length_a   1.000
_cell.length_b   1.000
_cell.length_c   1.000
_cell.angle_alpha   90.00
_cell.angle_beta   90.00
_cell.angle_gamma   90.00
#
_symmetry.space_group_name_H-M   'P 1'
#
loop_
_entity.id
_entity.type
_entity.pdbx_description
1 polymer ?
#
loop_
_entity_poly.entity_id
_entity_poly.type
_entity_poly.pdbx_seq_one_letter_code
_entity_poly.pdbx_strand_id
1 'polypeptide(L)'
;ADDQNILVQLRDDDVRATLRVGELLLPDIPAGKLDARFALIGDTLDVQQLGFAAGDAIALDGKGRIERLSQAPSGRVDFALRAATTDSLRITSELFGLPESVSQSKHLSALAPLDVHVGLVAAREGAATNASIELGGKAGGSDIALVAHAIGEPAKLGEAKIDIDGSVTGDRPQALLVLLFPNLPTERFAAAGGSHGKLTVKLAGVPDTKLTGKAALETAAMKLGFDGQGSVQEAGVAFTGKGSLTSQDASLALMLIGLEAPPSAAGVPLAVHADIVKQLASIDLNAVSGTVAGQAVDGSAHFDTGGNIVHFKLVANADSVSLPSLLGMLVAWQRSPSTEEMLGAIGAGASEVWPSRGLSLGVIENTDGDITLNAKQLALGVPFQVSGASLLARVDKAGLTLTDLKGRLFGGAFDASGTLSPLGAGASLKAHAEIKGGKLEEMSKSIAGASLAKGPFDLAFSVAGEGLSPPGLVAGLGGEGTFSLGAGTLQGLTPDPLRRVAVLASNKSIKVDKDQIAAEARTVREKLTKGVYKFAPTKFAFDVKNGTLRLTPATLASAGAETKINGYVELASLKLDSEWAVSLAGAGSKDVPPVGLVFAGSLNKADEIAPTIDTAAIESYLTMRRMQEDVERLETLDMSGKTPPPVDANPAPGMPAGAEDAPVEAGPSQEVAPGKPTAETEAPNRAEPQSLPWAKPAPPSTEALQEPVPDGKQSDSVEPAAAKPETPAPVPVEAAEPETPGPPAAAIEALATPAAMEAPGPLEAPETSDAPSAVPSDGAASGDAPSDAAPTDASPETQSTPASVEVVTPSHLRSSSRPHRLPPAPSNPPSRPAEAADAWKKGVGIFGGP
;
A
#
# COMPACT_ATOMS: atom_id res chain seq x y z
N ALA A 1 -47.59 -28.61 13.81
CA ALA A 1 -48.11 -29.19 15.06
C ALA A 1 -47.47 -28.42 16.20
N ASP A 2 -48.11 -28.31 17.36
CA ASP A 2 -47.54 -27.56 18.47
C ASP A 2 -46.32 -28.31 19.04
N ASP A 3 -45.14 -27.71 18.96
CA ASP A 3 -43.96 -28.15 19.73
C ASP A 3 -44.16 -27.76 21.20
N GLN A 4 -45.10 -28.47 21.82
CA GLN A 4 -45.35 -28.47 23.26
C GLN A 4 -44.12 -29.06 23.95
N ASN A 5 -43.15 -28.18 24.25
CA ASN A 5 -41.91 -28.49 24.95
C ASN A 5 -42.17 -29.49 26.09
N ILE A 6 -41.42 -30.59 26.11
CA ILE A 6 -41.60 -31.70 27.06
C ILE A 6 -41.59 -31.23 28.53
N LEU A 7 -40.86 -30.16 28.86
CA LEU A 7 -40.83 -29.56 30.20
C LEU A 7 -42.17 -28.91 30.61
N VAL A 8 -43.02 -28.54 29.64
CA VAL A 8 -44.37 -28.01 29.88
C VAL A 8 -45.37 -29.14 30.11
N GLN A 9 -45.19 -30.30 29.44
CA GLN A 9 -46.03 -31.48 29.65
C GLN A 9 -45.74 -32.19 30.98
N LEU A 10 -44.51 -32.10 31.47
CA LEU A 10 -44.06 -32.68 32.75
C LEU A 10 -44.25 -31.74 33.96
N ARG A 11 -44.97 -30.62 33.80
CA ARG A 11 -45.00 -29.50 34.76
C ARG A 11 -45.83 -29.75 36.02
N ASP A 12 -46.76 -30.70 35.96
CA ASP A 12 -47.61 -31.11 37.09
C ASP A 12 -47.14 -32.44 37.76
N ASP A 13 -46.05 -33.05 37.27
CA ASP A 13 -45.51 -34.33 37.74
C ASP A 13 -44.13 -34.16 38.41
N ASP A 14 -43.89 -34.89 39.51
CA ASP A 14 -42.60 -34.96 40.22
C ASP A 14 -41.60 -35.87 39.48
N VAL A 15 -40.98 -35.36 38.41
CA VAL A 15 -40.05 -36.12 37.57
C VAL A 15 -38.67 -36.21 38.22
N ARG A 16 -38.10 -37.42 38.25
CA ARG A 16 -36.68 -37.66 38.55
C ARG A 16 -36.06 -38.52 37.47
N ALA A 17 -35.06 -37.97 36.78
CA ALA A 17 -34.43 -38.59 35.63
C ALA A 17 -32.94 -38.86 35.88
N THR A 18 -32.44 -39.97 35.33
CA THR A 18 -31.01 -40.23 35.18
C THR A 18 -30.79 -40.87 33.81
N LEU A 19 -30.23 -40.10 32.88
CA LEU A 19 -29.92 -40.51 31.52
C LEU A 19 -28.43 -40.84 31.45
N ARG A 20 -28.11 -42.04 30.99
CA ARG A 20 -26.74 -42.48 30.70
C ARG A 20 -26.68 -43.02 29.29
N VAL A 21 -26.17 -42.21 28.38
CA VAL A 21 -26.06 -42.54 26.95
C VAL A 21 -24.58 -42.73 26.61
N GLY A 22 -24.22 -43.95 26.21
CA GLY A 22 -22.83 -44.30 25.87
C GLY A 22 -22.34 -43.67 24.57
N GLU A 23 -23.26 -43.37 23.67
CA GLU A 23 -23.06 -42.64 22.42
C GLU A 23 -24.39 -41.98 22.03
N LEU A 24 -24.44 -40.65 22.14
CA LEU A 24 -25.57 -39.80 21.78
C LEU A 24 -25.27 -39.18 20.41
N LEU A 25 -26.22 -39.32 19.48
CA LEU A 25 -26.17 -38.71 18.16
C LEU A 25 -27.15 -37.52 18.14
N LEU A 26 -26.64 -36.34 17.86
CA LEU A 26 -27.42 -35.11 17.69
C LEU A 26 -27.12 -34.53 16.29
N PRO A 27 -28.04 -33.76 15.68
CA PRO A 27 -27.71 -32.96 14.51
C PRO A 27 -26.54 -32.03 14.80
N ASP A 28 -25.59 -31.97 13.86
CA ASP A 28 -24.46 -31.03 13.79
C ASP A 28 -23.46 -31.01 14.98
N ILE A 29 -23.71 -31.82 16.03
CA ILE A 29 -22.83 -32.03 17.18
C ILE A 29 -22.19 -33.44 17.08
N PRO A 30 -20.85 -33.59 17.21
CA PRO A 30 -20.18 -34.89 17.15
C PRO A 30 -20.70 -35.87 18.21
N ALA A 31 -20.68 -37.16 17.86
CA ALA A 31 -21.14 -38.24 18.73
C ALA A 31 -20.42 -38.22 20.09
N GLY A 32 -21.20 -38.19 21.17
CA GLY A 32 -20.65 -37.97 22.53
C GLY A 32 -21.38 -38.75 23.62
N LYS A 33 -20.73 -38.90 24.77
CA LYS A 33 -21.32 -39.51 25.97
C LYS A 33 -22.17 -38.49 26.71
N LEU A 34 -23.26 -38.93 27.34
CA LEU A 34 -24.10 -38.12 28.23
C LEU A 34 -24.32 -38.87 29.56
N ASP A 35 -23.96 -38.26 30.69
CA ASP A 35 -24.48 -38.60 32.03
C ASP A 35 -25.21 -37.36 32.58
N ALA A 36 -26.53 -37.42 32.61
CA ALA A 36 -27.39 -36.34 33.08
C ALA A 36 -28.32 -36.83 34.19
N ARG A 37 -28.40 -36.09 35.29
CA ARG A 37 -29.27 -36.34 36.44
C ARG A 37 -29.95 -35.06 36.84
N PHE A 38 -31.27 -35.06 36.74
CA PHE A 38 -32.09 -33.92 37.09
C PHE A 38 -33.40 -34.36 37.76
N ALA A 39 -33.95 -33.47 38.59
CA ALA A 39 -35.29 -33.59 39.12
C ALA A 39 -36.08 -32.33 38.80
N LEU A 40 -37.31 -32.47 38.30
CA LEU A 40 -38.31 -31.41 38.22
C LEU A 40 -39.35 -31.74 39.29
N ILE A 41 -39.42 -30.94 40.34
CA ILE A 41 -40.28 -31.17 41.51
C ILE A 41 -41.11 -29.91 41.70
N GLY A 42 -42.39 -29.99 41.33
CA GLY A 42 -43.18 -28.82 40.99
C GLY A 42 -42.43 -27.87 40.03
N ASP A 43 -42.52 -26.56 40.26
CA ASP A 43 -41.83 -25.54 39.45
C ASP A 43 -40.35 -25.34 39.84
N THR A 44 -39.64 -26.41 40.25
CA THR A 44 -38.20 -26.39 40.60
C THR A 44 -37.43 -27.46 39.84
N LEU A 45 -36.48 -27.03 39.02
CA LEU A 45 -35.55 -27.89 38.28
C LEU A 45 -34.19 -27.94 39.00
N ASP A 46 -33.84 -29.10 39.55
CA ASP A 46 -32.57 -29.42 40.20
C ASP A 46 -31.72 -30.29 39.25
N VAL A 47 -30.80 -29.67 38.52
CA VAL A 47 -29.79 -30.32 37.67
C VAL A 47 -28.59 -30.68 38.53
N GLN A 48 -28.60 -31.89 39.08
CA GLN A 48 -27.55 -32.40 39.96
C GLN A 48 -26.26 -32.71 39.20
N GLN A 49 -26.39 -33.09 37.93
CA GLN A 49 -25.28 -33.37 37.03
C GLN A 49 -25.76 -33.26 35.57
N LEU A 50 -25.00 -32.58 34.74
CA LEU A 50 -25.05 -32.65 33.29
C LEU A 50 -23.60 -32.77 32.81
N GLY A 51 -23.23 -33.91 32.22
CA GLY A 51 -21.90 -34.10 31.63
C GLY A 51 -22.04 -34.66 30.21
N PHE A 52 -21.65 -33.87 29.22
CA PHE A 52 -21.58 -34.26 27.82
C PHE A 52 -20.13 -34.19 27.32
N ALA A 53 -19.65 -35.24 26.65
CA ALA A 53 -18.28 -35.28 26.13
C ALA A 53 -18.19 -35.99 24.77
N ALA A 54 -17.82 -35.25 23.73
CA ALA A 54 -17.67 -35.72 22.35
C ALA A 54 -16.18 -35.79 21.96
N GLY A 55 -15.54 -36.88 22.39
CA GLY A 55 -14.08 -37.04 22.29
C GLY A 55 -13.33 -35.92 23.03
N ASP A 56 -12.21 -35.48 22.46
CA ASP A 56 -11.46 -34.31 22.95
C ASP A 56 -11.96 -32.99 22.32
N ALA A 57 -13.00 -33.03 21.47
CA ALA A 57 -13.44 -31.88 20.67
C ALA A 57 -14.34 -30.92 21.45
N ILE A 58 -15.40 -31.46 22.08
CA ILE A 58 -16.35 -30.71 22.91
C ILE A 58 -16.54 -31.42 24.25
N ALA A 59 -16.47 -30.67 25.34
CA ALA A 59 -17.00 -31.09 26.64
C ALA A 59 -17.89 -29.99 27.24
N LEU A 60 -19.03 -30.38 27.80
CA LEU A 60 -19.96 -29.52 28.53
C LEU A 60 -20.33 -30.20 29.86
N ASP A 61 -19.79 -29.69 30.95
CA ASP A 61 -20.14 -30.11 32.32
C ASP A 61 -21.00 -29.03 32.99
N GLY A 62 -21.92 -29.42 33.85
CA GLY A 62 -22.83 -28.45 34.50
C GLY A 62 -23.66 -29.02 35.64
N LYS A 63 -24.18 -28.09 36.44
CA LYS A 63 -25.08 -28.33 37.58
C LYS A 63 -25.89 -27.05 37.84
N GLY A 64 -27.01 -27.14 38.54
CA GLY A 64 -27.76 -25.96 38.92
C GLY A 64 -29.11 -26.28 39.55
N ARG A 65 -29.72 -25.26 40.15
CA ARG A 65 -31.07 -25.31 40.69
C ARG A 65 -31.80 -24.05 40.26
N ILE A 66 -32.93 -24.21 39.58
CA ILE A 66 -33.78 -23.13 39.08
C ILE A 66 -35.19 -23.30 39.67
N GLU A 67 -35.61 -22.34 40.47
CA GLU A 67 -36.92 -22.28 41.12
C GLU A 67 -37.83 -21.28 40.40
N ARG A 68 -39.14 -21.57 40.33
CA ARG A 68 -40.15 -20.81 39.59
C ARG A 68 -39.84 -20.72 38.09
N LEU A 69 -39.32 -21.82 37.53
CA LEU A 69 -38.90 -21.96 36.14
C LEU A 69 -39.93 -21.42 35.16
N SER A 70 -41.22 -21.61 35.47
CA SER A 70 -42.34 -21.35 34.58
C SER A 70 -42.99 -19.96 34.66
N GLN A 71 -42.45 -19.05 35.49
CA GLN A 71 -42.89 -17.64 35.54
C GLN A 71 -41.74 -16.65 35.73
N ALA A 72 -40.84 -16.91 36.68
CA ALA A 72 -39.86 -15.95 37.17
C ALA A 72 -38.62 -16.70 37.68
N PRO A 73 -37.88 -17.37 36.78
CA PRO A 73 -36.79 -18.27 37.13
C PRO A 73 -35.74 -17.58 38.00
N SER A 74 -35.38 -18.25 39.10
CA SER A 74 -34.38 -17.79 40.07
C SER A 74 -33.61 -18.96 40.66
N GLY A 75 -32.31 -18.79 40.89
CA GLY A 75 -31.45 -19.81 41.48
C GLY A 75 -30.00 -19.63 41.05
N ARG A 76 -29.26 -20.75 40.89
CA ARG A 76 -27.87 -20.77 40.42
C ARG A 76 -27.68 -21.88 39.39
N VAL A 77 -26.94 -21.60 38.33
CA VAL A 77 -26.47 -22.58 37.34
C VAL A 77 -24.97 -22.37 37.15
N ASP A 78 -24.18 -23.42 37.36
CA ASP A 78 -22.74 -23.41 37.12
C ASP A 78 -22.45 -24.38 35.96
N PHE A 79 -21.80 -23.93 34.89
CA PHE A 79 -21.38 -24.79 33.77
C PHE A 79 -19.93 -24.53 33.35
N ALA A 80 -19.35 -25.51 32.66
CA ALA A 80 -18.00 -25.51 32.11
C ALA A 80 -18.06 -26.00 30.66
N LEU A 81 -17.46 -25.26 29.74
CA LEU A 81 -17.46 -25.54 28.31
C LEU A 81 -16.02 -25.56 27.78
N ARG A 82 -15.63 -26.70 27.21
CA ARG A 82 -14.38 -26.84 26.45
C ARG A 82 -14.68 -27.09 24.97
N ALA A 83 -14.03 -26.32 24.10
CA ALA A 83 -14.08 -26.48 22.64
C ALA A 83 -12.67 -26.38 22.07
N ALA A 84 -12.14 -27.50 21.57
CA ALA A 84 -10.73 -27.62 21.20
C ALA A 84 -10.38 -27.13 19.78
N THR A 85 -11.36 -27.10 18.86
CA THR A 85 -11.16 -26.79 17.43
C THR A 85 -12.10 -25.71 16.92
N THR A 86 -11.82 -25.12 15.76
CA THR A 86 -12.70 -24.16 15.08
C THR A 86 -14.10 -24.71 14.81
N ASP A 87 -14.21 -25.99 14.44
CA ASP A 87 -15.52 -26.64 14.25
C ASP A 87 -16.27 -26.78 15.59
N SER A 88 -15.56 -27.19 16.65
CA SER A 88 -16.11 -27.24 18.01
C SER A 88 -16.64 -25.87 18.45
N LEU A 89 -15.89 -24.80 18.15
CA LEU A 89 -16.29 -23.42 18.45
C LEU A 89 -17.56 -23.03 17.70
N ARG A 90 -17.63 -23.27 16.38
CA ARG A 90 -18.83 -22.98 15.58
C ARG A 90 -20.07 -23.65 16.18
N ILE A 91 -19.99 -24.96 16.43
CA ILE A 91 -21.06 -25.77 17.02
C ILE A 91 -21.49 -25.22 18.38
N THR A 92 -20.53 -24.86 19.25
CA THR A 92 -20.88 -24.27 20.55
C THR A 92 -21.46 -22.85 20.42
N SER A 93 -20.98 -22.03 19.48
CA SER A 93 -21.52 -20.69 19.25
C SER A 93 -22.98 -20.73 18.75
N GLU A 94 -23.32 -21.74 17.94
CA GLU A 94 -24.69 -22.01 17.49
C GLU A 94 -25.56 -22.54 18.65
N LEU A 95 -25.04 -23.47 19.46
CA LEU A 95 -25.73 -24.02 20.64
C LEU A 95 -26.06 -22.94 21.70
N PHE A 96 -25.19 -21.96 21.88
CA PHE A 96 -25.39 -20.81 22.79
C PHE A 96 -26.07 -19.60 22.12
N GLY A 97 -26.52 -19.73 20.87
CA GLY A 97 -27.32 -18.70 20.18
C GLY A 97 -26.56 -17.41 19.84
N LEU A 98 -25.24 -17.49 19.61
CA LEU A 98 -24.48 -16.35 19.10
C LEU A 98 -24.91 -16.02 17.66
N PRO A 99 -24.82 -14.75 17.21
CA PRO A 99 -25.21 -14.37 15.86
C PRO A 99 -24.45 -15.15 14.78
N GLU A 100 -25.12 -15.45 13.67
CA GLU A 100 -24.55 -16.19 12.52
C GLU A 100 -23.27 -15.54 11.98
N SER A 101 -23.19 -14.21 12.02
CA SER A 101 -21.99 -13.46 11.65
C SER A 101 -20.76 -13.77 12.51
N VAL A 102 -20.96 -14.20 13.77
CA VAL A 102 -19.90 -14.63 14.67
C VAL A 102 -19.62 -16.14 14.51
N SER A 103 -20.65 -16.99 14.46
CA SER A 103 -20.47 -18.45 14.35
C SER A 103 -19.81 -18.88 13.04
N GLN A 104 -20.14 -18.21 11.93
CA GLN A 104 -19.54 -18.44 10.61
C GLN A 104 -18.27 -17.60 10.37
N SER A 105 -17.80 -16.80 11.33
CA SER A 105 -16.58 -16.03 11.13
C SER A 105 -15.36 -16.94 10.97
N LYS A 106 -14.68 -16.82 9.84
CA LYS A 106 -13.37 -17.44 9.57
C LYS A 106 -12.29 -17.08 10.61
N HIS A 107 -12.52 -16.06 11.44
CA HIS A 107 -11.62 -15.59 12.49
C HIS A 107 -12.01 -16.10 13.90
N LEU A 108 -13.11 -16.86 14.02
CA LEU A 108 -13.49 -17.56 15.26
C LEU A 108 -12.41 -18.59 15.67
N SER A 109 -11.65 -19.11 14.70
CA SER A 109 -10.40 -19.87 14.87
C SER A 109 -9.46 -19.31 15.93
N ALA A 110 -9.39 -17.98 16.05
CA ALA A 110 -8.49 -17.30 16.99
C ALA A 110 -8.84 -17.56 18.46
N LEU A 111 -10.06 -18.01 18.76
CA LEU A 111 -10.51 -18.38 20.11
C LEU A 111 -10.11 -19.81 20.51
N ALA A 112 -9.62 -20.64 19.58
CA ALA A 112 -9.26 -22.03 19.88
C ALA A 112 -7.87 -22.14 20.55
N PRO A 113 -7.70 -23.01 21.57
CA PRO A 113 -8.75 -23.73 22.29
C PRO A 113 -9.50 -22.81 23.27
N LEU A 114 -10.77 -23.10 23.51
CA LEU A 114 -11.63 -22.48 24.52
C LEU A 114 -11.87 -23.45 25.68
N ASP A 115 -11.76 -22.96 26.91
CA ASP A 115 -12.07 -23.68 28.15
C ASP A 115 -12.57 -22.67 29.18
N VAL A 116 -13.90 -22.56 29.33
CA VAL A 116 -14.55 -21.51 30.14
C VAL A 116 -15.54 -22.07 31.15
N HIS A 117 -15.49 -21.53 32.36
CA HIS A 117 -16.46 -21.73 33.42
C HIS A 117 -17.40 -20.52 33.48
N VAL A 118 -18.69 -20.77 33.67
CA VAL A 118 -19.73 -19.75 33.77
C VAL A 118 -20.64 -20.06 34.96
N GLY A 119 -20.67 -19.17 35.94
CA GLY A 119 -21.64 -19.15 37.03
C GLY A 119 -22.72 -18.11 36.75
N LEU A 120 -23.97 -18.53 36.63
CA LEU A 120 -25.16 -17.67 36.57
C LEU A 120 -25.89 -17.75 37.91
N VAL A 121 -26.17 -16.61 38.53
CA VAL A 121 -27.08 -16.48 39.67
C VAL A 121 -28.20 -15.53 39.26
N ALA A 122 -29.45 -15.86 39.60
CA ALA A 122 -30.61 -15.01 39.37
C ALA A 122 -31.53 -15.00 40.59
N ALA A 123 -31.93 -13.82 41.05
CA ALA A 123 -32.87 -13.61 42.14
C ALA A 123 -34.02 -12.70 41.67
N ARG A 124 -35.19 -12.82 42.30
CA ARG A 124 -36.34 -11.95 42.00
C ARG A 124 -36.41 -10.80 42.99
N GLU A 125 -36.37 -9.58 42.48
CA GLU A 125 -36.40 -8.34 43.23
C GLU A 125 -37.70 -7.59 42.88
N GLY A 126 -38.80 -8.03 43.50
CA GLY A 126 -40.15 -7.56 43.18
C GLY A 126 -40.57 -7.90 41.74
N ALA A 127 -40.74 -6.85 40.93
CA ALA A 127 -41.10 -6.96 39.51
C ALA A 127 -39.87 -7.15 38.58
N ALA A 128 -38.66 -6.91 39.06
CA ALA A 128 -37.43 -7.14 38.32
C ALA A 128 -36.79 -8.48 38.71
N THR A 129 -35.98 -9.04 37.81
CA THR A 129 -35.00 -10.09 38.12
C THR A 129 -33.62 -9.44 38.19
N ASN A 130 -32.90 -9.70 39.26
CA ASN A 130 -31.52 -9.29 39.50
C ASN A 130 -30.63 -10.50 39.25
N ALA A 131 -29.77 -10.43 38.24
CA ALA A 131 -28.92 -11.53 37.79
C ALA A 131 -27.45 -11.12 37.75
N SER A 132 -26.57 -12.07 38.03
CA SER A 132 -25.13 -11.95 37.89
C SER A 132 -24.55 -13.15 37.14
N ILE A 133 -23.75 -12.87 36.12
CA ILE A 133 -22.95 -13.85 35.37
C ILE A 133 -21.48 -13.60 35.70
N GLU A 134 -20.79 -14.64 36.17
CA GLU A 134 -19.35 -14.69 36.32
C GLU A 134 -18.81 -15.68 35.29
N LEU A 135 -17.93 -15.24 34.39
CA LEU A 135 -17.26 -16.08 33.39
C LEU A 135 -15.75 -16.00 33.60
N GLY A 136 -15.11 -17.15 33.74
CA GLY A 136 -13.66 -17.27 33.93
C GLY A 136 -13.08 -18.47 33.20
N GLY A 137 -11.90 -18.34 32.61
CA GLY A 137 -11.26 -19.44 31.89
C GLY A 137 -10.22 -18.96 30.88
N LYS A 138 -10.06 -19.70 29.78
CA LYS A 138 -9.13 -19.37 28.69
C LYS A 138 -9.81 -19.44 27.32
N ALA A 139 -9.43 -18.53 26.42
CA ALA A 139 -9.66 -18.68 24.98
C ALA A 139 -8.41 -18.29 24.21
N GLY A 140 -8.03 -19.08 23.21
CA GLY A 140 -6.97 -18.75 22.27
C GLY A 140 -5.57 -18.59 22.89
N GLY A 141 -5.34 -19.08 24.11
CA GLY A 141 -4.11 -18.86 24.88
C GLY A 141 -4.12 -17.61 25.79
N SER A 142 -5.27 -16.95 25.95
CA SER A 142 -5.44 -15.82 26.89
C SER A 142 -6.42 -16.18 27.99
N ASP A 143 -6.13 -15.79 29.24
CA ASP A 143 -7.04 -15.86 30.36
C ASP A 143 -8.15 -14.80 30.25
N ILE A 144 -9.38 -15.21 30.52
CA ILE A 144 -10.58 -14.36 30.52
C ILE A 144 -11.14 -14.30 31.94
N ALA A 145 -11.53 -13.10 32.37
CA ALA A 145 -12.42 -12.89 33.50
C ALA A 145 -13.45 -11.82 33.12
N LEU A 146 -14.74 -12.16 33.21
CA LEU A 146 -15.86 -11.25 32.95
C LEU A 146 -16.90 -11.40 34.06
N VAL A 147 -17.38 -10.28 34.58
CA VAL A 147 -18.52 -10.20 35.49
C VAL A 147 -19.56 -9.31 34.84
N ALA A 148 -20.81 -9.76 34.80
CA ALA A 148 -21.94 -8.99 34.26
C ALA A 148 -23.13 -9.07 35.23
N HIS A 149 -23.66 -7.91 35.62
CA HIS A 149 -24.87 -7.76 36.42
C HIS A 149 -25.99 -7.20 35.55
N ALA A 150 -27.22 -7.66 35.75
CA ALA A 150 -28.41 -7.17 35.06
C ALA A 150 -29.62 -7.11 36.01
N ILE A 151 -30.33 -5.99 36.03
CA ILE A 151 -31.55 -5.79 36.81
C ILE A 151 -32.66 -5.31 35.87
N GLY A 152 -33.67 -6.15 35.62
CA GLY A 152 -34.78 -5.84 34.71
C GLY A 152 -35.74 -7.00 34.50
N GLU A 153 -36.60 -6.90 33.49
CA GLU A 153 -37.45 -8.03 33.07
C GLU A 153 -36.70 -8.91 32.06
N PRO A 154 -36.59 -10.24 32.28
CA PRO A 154 -35.83 -11.13 31.36
C PRO A 154 -36.32 -11.14 29.91
N ALA A 155 -37.59 -10.78 29.66
CA ALA A 155 -38.16 -10.65 28.32
C ALA A 155 -37.83 -9.31 27.62
N LYS A 156 -37.20 -8.36 28.33
CA LYS A 156 -36.92 -6.99 27.90
C LYS A 156 -35.49 -6.59 28.23
N LEU A 157 -34.52 -7.34 27.68
CA LEU A 157 -33.09 -7.11 27.97
C LEU A 157 -32.60 -5.70 27.58
N GLY A 158 -33.27 -5.03 26.63
CA GLY A 158 -32.98 -3.64 26.25
C GLY A 158 -33.37 -2.59 27.30
N GLU A 159 -34.42 -2.87 28.09
CA GLU A 159 -34.88 -2.02 29.21
C GLU A 159 -34.13 -2.34 30.52
N ALA A 160 -33.36 -3.44 30.58
CA ALA A 160 -32.66 -3.86 31.78
C ALA A 160 -31.45 -2.96 32.10
N LYS A 161 -31.25 -2.63 33.37
CA LYS A 161 -30.03 -1.97 33.83
C LYS A 161 -28.90 -2.99 33.90
N ILE A 162 -27.87 -2.81 33.08
CA ILE A 162 -26.67 -3.65 33.05
C ILE A 162 -25.44 -2.95 33.65
N ASP A 163 -24.50 -3.75 34.14
CA ASP A 163 -23.14 -3.35 34.50
C ASP A 163 -22.19 -4.52 34.19
N ILE A 164 -21.20 -4.33 33.33
CA ILE A 164 -20.30 -5.37 32.82
C ILE A 164 -18.86 -4.91 33.01
N ASP A 165 -18.04 -5.76 33.63
CA ASP A 165 -16.60 -5.58 33.79
C ASP A 165 -15.87 -6.81 33.26
N GLY A 166 -15.14 -6.64 32.16
CA GLY A 166 -14.46 -7.70 31.43
C GLY A 166 -12.97 -7.42 31.25
N SER A 167 -12.15 -8.46 31.41
CA SER A 167 -10.73 -8.41 31.13
C SER A 167 -10.23 -9.71 30.48
N VAL A 168 -9.25 -9.57 29.59
CA VAL A 168 -8.57 -10.68 28.93
C VAL A 168 -7.08 -10.38 28.98
N THR A 169 -6.27 -11.31 29.47
CA THR A 169 -4.80 -11.13 29.62
C THR A 169 -4.09 -12.39 29.13
N GLY A 170 -2.99 -12.24 28.40
CA GLY A 170 -2.25 -13.36 27.82
C GLY A 170 -1.89 -13.11 26.36
N ASP A 171 -1.75 -14.17 25.58
CA ASP A 171 -1.02 -14.12 24.31
C ASP A 171 -1.76 -13.43 23.15
N ARG A 172 -3.10 -13.48 23.14
CA ARG A 172 -3.96 -12.99 22.05
C ARG A 172 -5.27 -12.33 22.56
N PRO A 173 -5.25 -11.35 23.49
CA PRO A 173 -6.47 -10.72 24.01
C PRO A 173 -7.34 -10.08 22.92
N GLN A 174 -6.72 -9.59 21.84
CA GLN A 174 -7.37 -9.07 20.65
C GLN A 174 -8.20 -10.11 19.87
N ALA A 175 -8.04 -11.41 20.15
CA ALA A 175 -8.86 -12.46 19.52
C ALA A 175 -10.34 -12.31 19.89
N LEU A 176 -10.67 -11.86 21.12
CA LEU A 176 -12.06 -11.66 21.53
C LEU A 176 -12.77 -10.54 20.74
N LEU A 177 -12.03 -9.67 20.03
CA LEU A 177 -12.63 -8.65 19.17
C LEU A 177 -13.46 -9.25 18.03
N VAL A 178 -13.27 -10.54 17.67
CA VAL A 178 -14.13 -11.23 16.69
C VAL A 178 -15.61 -11.30 17.14
N LEU A 179 -15.87 -11.29 18.45
CA LEU A 179 -17.22 -11.32 19.01
C LEU A 179 -17.97 -9.98 18.84
N LEU A 180 -17.23 -8.88 18.58
CA LEU A 180 -17.77 -7.53 18.37
C LEU A 180 -17.64 -7.09 16.90
N PHE A 181 -16.59 -7.56 16.22
CA PHE A 181 -16.20 -7.21 14.88
C PHE A 181 -15.83 -8.50 14.10
N PRO A 182 -16.81 -9.32 13.69
CA PRO A 182 -16.54 -10.66 13.13
C PRO A 182 -15.72 -10.67 11.83
N ASN A 183 -15.67 -9.53 11.12
CA ASN A 183 -14.86 -9.33 9.91
C ASN A 183 -13.41 -8.85 10.19
N LEU A 184 -13.07 -8.55 11.45
CA LEU A 184 -11.73 -8.09 11.83
C LEU A 184 -10.72 -9.25 11.73
N PRO A 185 -9.60 -9.11 10.99
CA PRO A 185 -8.66 -10.21 10.77
C PRO A 185 -7.71 -10.42 11.97
N THR A 186 -8.26 -10.89 13.09
CA THR A 186 -7.61 -11.09 14.41
C THR A 186 -6.24 -11.77 14.33
N GLU A 187 -6.09 -12.77 13.46
CA GLU A 187 -4.84 -13.51 13.21
C GLU A 187 -3.69 -12.60 12.75
N ARG A 188 -3.97 -11.60 11.90
CA ARG A 188 -2.96 -10.64 11.41
C ARG A 188 -2.43 -9.75 12.54
N PHE A 189 -3.28 -9.39 13.51
CA PHE A 189 -2.86 -8.63 14.69
C PHE A 189 -2.04 -9.47 15.67
N ALA A 190 -2.31 -10.77 15.80
CA ALA A 190 -1.49 -11.66 16.64
C ALA A 190 -0.05 -11.78 16.13
N ALA A 191 0.16 -11.76 14.81
CA ALA A 191 1.50 -11.84 14.20
C ALA A 191 2.38 -10.60 14.46
N ALA A 192 1.78 -9.40 14.58
CA ALA A 192 2.51 -8.12 14.63
C ALA A 192 2.30 -7.31 15.93
N GLY A 193 1.26 -7.60 16.72
CA GLY A 193 0.97 -6.92 17.98
C GLY A 193 1.87 -7.31 19.16
N GLY A 194 2.62 -8.41 19.03
CA GLY A 194 3.36 -9.08 20.10
C GLY A 194 2.52 -10.15 20.80
N SER A 195 3.17 -11.19 21.33
CA SER A 195 2.52 -12.37 21.93
C SER A 195 2.17 -12.20 23.42
N HIS A 196 1.85 -10.98 23.86
CA HIS A 196 1.22 -10.74 25.16
C HIS A 196 0.55 -9.36 25.19
N GLY A 197 -0.59 -9.27 25.85
CA GLY A 197 -1.28 -8.01 26.11
C GLY A 197 -2.41 -8.12 27.14
N LYS A 198 -3.21 -7.07 27.20
CA LYS A 198 -4.43 -6.98 28.01
C LYS A 198 -5.53 -6.26 27.23
N LEU A 199 -6.71 -6.87 27.15
CA LEU A 199 -7.96 -6.21 26.77
C LEU A 199 -8.77 -5.97 28.06
N THR A 200 -9.41 -4.81 28.17
CA THR A 200 -10.43 -4.53 29.19
C THR A 200 -11.65 -3.89 28.53
N VAL A 201 -12.84 -4.22 29.02
CA VAL A 201 -14.12 -3.64 28.62
C VAL A 201 -14.93 -3.36 29.88
N LYS A 202 -15.48 -2.15 30.01
CA LYS A 202 -16.48 -1.80 31.01
C LYS A 202 -17.70 -1.24 30.30
N LEU A 203 -18.91 -1.66 30.68
CA LEU A 203 -20.16 -1.20 30.05
C LEU A 203 -21.31 -1.18 31.07
N ALA A 204 -21.85 0.00 31.38
CA ALA A 204 -22.91 0.15 32.37
C ALA A 204 -23.99 1.15 31.90
N GLY A 205 -25.26 0.86 32.23
CA GLY A 205 -26.42 1.70 31.88
C GLY A 205 -27.66 0.89 31.55
N VAL A 206 -28.51 1.38 30.65
CA VAL A 206 -29.68 0.68 30.09
C VAL A 206 -29.56 0.71 28.56
N PRO A 207 -29.53 -0.44 27.84
CA PRO A 207 -29.25 -0.48 26.41
C PRO A 207 -30.10 0.48 25.55
N ASP A 208 -31.43 0.49 25.74
CA ASP A 208 -32.34 1.25 24.88
C ASP A 208 -32.39 2.75 25.20
N THR A 209 -31.81 3.16 26.34
CA THR A 209 -31.83 4.56 26.81
C THR A 209 -30.46 5.21 26.79
N LYS A 210 -29.49 4.61 27.50
CA LYS A 210 -28.12 5.08 27.60
C LYS A 210 -27.23 4.02 28.25
N LEU A 211 -26.22 3.58 27.50
CA LEU A 211 -25.02 2.93 28.01
C LEU A 211 -23.87 3.93 28.10
N THR A 212 -22.98 3.71 29.07
CA THR A 212 -21.64 4.31 29.16
C THR A 212 -20.62 3.18 29.12
N GLY A 213 -19.59 3.31 28.29
CA GLY A 213 -18.66 2.22 28.02
C GLY A 213 -17.24 2.68 27.80
N LYS A 214 -16.29 1.87 28.29
CA LYS A 214 -14.85 2.07 28.08
C LYS A 214 -14.23 0.76 27.60
N ALA A 215 -13.35 0.83 26.61
CA ALA A 215 -12.57 -0.31 26.16
C ALA A 215 -11.10 0.10 26.00
N ALA A 216 -10.18 -0.79 26.35
CA ALA A 216 -8.75 -0.58 26.14
C ALA A 216 -8.06 -1.91 25.80
N LEU A 217 -7.30 -1.93 24.71
CA LEU A 217 -6.41 -3.01 24.31
C LEU A 217 -4.98 -2.48 24.39
N GLU A 218 -4.17 -3.07 25.26
CA GLU A 218 -2.75 -2.77 25.40
C GLU A 218 -1.90 -4.00 25.05
N THR A 219 -1.02 -3.87 24.06
CA THR A 219 0.00 -4.87 23.71
C THR A 219 1.39 -4.21 23.67
N ALA A 220 2.43 -5.00 23.38
CA ALA A 220 3.79 -4.47 23.25
C ALA A 220 3.95 -3.45 22.10
N ALA A 221 3.22 -3.65 20.99
CA ALA A 221 3.33 -2.81 19.79
C ALA A 221 2.22 -1.76 19.64
N MET A 222 1.08 -1.92 20.33
CA MET A 222 -0.11 -1.08 20.13
C MET A 222 -0.90 -0.83 21.41
N LYS A 223 -1.47 0.37 21.54
CA LYS A 223 -2.51 0.71 22.51
C LYS A 223 -3.70 1.30 21.77
N LEU A 224 -4.88 0.70 21.94
CA LEU A 224 -6.15 1.18 21.42
C LEU A 224 -7.06 1.48 22.62
N GLY A 225 -7.71 2.64 22.64
CA GLY A 225 -8.62 3.06 23.70
C GLY A 225 -9.92 3.64 23.14
N PHE A 226 -11.01 3.45 23.88
CA PHE A 226 -12.31 4.06 23.63
C PHE A 226 -12.99 4.41 24.96
N ASP A 227 -13.59 5.59 25.05
CA ASP A 227 -14.35 6.07 26.22
C ASP A 227 -15.57 6.86 25.72
N GLY A 228 -16.80 6.38 26.01
CA GLY A 228 -17.99 6.94 25.39
C GLY A 228 -19.33 6.49 25.98
N GLN A 229 -20.39 6.85 25.27
CA GLN A 229 -21.79 6.56 25.61
C GLN A 229 -22.60 6.26 24.35
N GLY A 230 -23.69 5.51 24.46
CA GLY A 230 -24.52 5.17 23.32
C GLY A 230 -25.84 4.53 23.69
N SER A 231 -26.56 4.03 22.70
CA SER A 231 -27.85 3.35 22.82
C SER A 231 -27.98 2.27 21.75
N VAL A 232 -28.59 1.15 22.10
CA VAL A 232 -29.16 0.21 21.12
C VAL A 232 -30.51 0.76 20.69
N GLN A 233 -30.81 0.69 19.40
CA GLN A 233 -32.06 1.13 18.80
C GLN A 233 -32.51 0.07 17.79
N GLU A 234 -33.79 0.06 17.41
CA GLU A 234 -34.34 -0.90 16.43
C GLU A 234 -33.59 -0.86 15.08
N ALA A 235 -33.12 0.33 14.67
CA ALA A 235 -32.31 0.55 13.47
C ALA A 235 -30.79 0.33 13.66
N GLY A 236 -30.35 -0.16 14.83
CA GLY A 236 -28.95 -0.46 15.14
C GLY A 236 -28.36 0.35 16.29
N VAL A 237 -27.03 0.31 16.45
CA VAL A 237 -26.33 0.97 17.57
C VAL A 237 -25.88 2.39 17.18
N ALA A 238 -26.25 3.37 18.00
CA ALA A 238 -25.76 4.74 17.93
C ALA A 238 -24.87 5.06 19.15
N PHE A 239 -23.76 5.76 18.97
CA PHE A 239 -22.85 6.12 20.07
C PHE A 239 -22.06 7.41 19.81
N THR A 240 -21.56 8.02 20.89
CA THR A 240 -20.59 9.12 20.89
C THR A 240 -19.47 8.83 21.89
N GLY A 241 -18.22 9.00 21.49
CA GLY A 241 -17.07 8.70 22.36
C GLY A 241 -15.75 9.21 21.83
N LYS A 242 -14.69 9.04 22.61
CA LYS A 242 -13.32 9.41 22.25
C LYS A 242 -12.51 8.16 21.98
N GLY A 243 -11.99 8.04 20.76
CA GLY A 243 -11.03 7.02 20.36
C GLY A 243 -9.59 7.48 20.53
N SER A 244 -8.70 6.57 20.90
CA SER A 244 -7.25 6.79 20.88
C SER A 244 -6.53 5.56 20.32
N LEU A 245 -5.52 5.78 19.50
CA LEU A 245 -4.66 4.72 18.94
C LEU A 245 -3.21 5.19 18.98
N THR A 246 -2.36 4.43 19.65
CA THR A 246 -0.91 4.61 19.67
C THR A 246 -0.24 3.32 19.22
N SER A 247 0.72 3.39 18.31
CA SER A 247 1.54 2.24 17.92
C SER A 247 2.95 2.66 17.54
N GLN A 248 3.89 1.73 17.64
CA GLN A 248 5.23 1.86 17.05
C GLN A 248 5.24 1.46 15.56
N ASP A 249 4.13 0.93 15.03
CA ASP A 249 4.02 0.43 13.67
C ASP A 249 2.64 0.74 13.05
N ALA A 250 2.62 1.69 12.12
CA ALA A 250 1.39 2.14 11.46
C ALA A 250 0.73 1.05 10.59
N SER A 251 1.42 -0.06 10.25
CA SER A 251 0.79 -1.19 9.56
C SER A 251 -0.35 -1.80 10.38
N LEU A 252 -0.19 -1.88 11.71
CA LEU A 252 -1.22 -2.35 12.64
C LEU A 252 -2.48 -1.48 12.58
N ALA A 253 -2.31 -0.16 12.45
CA ALA A 253 -3.41 0.80 12.38
C ALA A 253 -4.20 0.68 11.07
N LEU A 254 -3.51 0.55 9.93
CA LEU A 254 -4.16 0.31 8.63
C LEU A 254 -4.96 -1.00 8.63
N MET A 255 -4.41 -2.04 9.28
CA MET A 255 -5.09 -3.33 9.41
C MET A 255 -6.35 -3.26 10.28
N LEU A 256 -6.42 -2.40 11.32
CA LEU A 256 -7.63 -2.21 12.15
C LEU A 256 -8.84 -1.74 11.31
N ILE A 257 -8.59 -0.95 10.27
CA ILE A 257 -9.59 -0.45 9.32
C ILE A 257 -9.68 -1.29 8.03
N GLY A 258 -9.12 -2.50 8.03
CA GLY A 258 -9.26 -3.48 6.95
C GLY A 258 -8.36 -3.24 5.72
N LEU A 259 -7.45 -2.26 5.74
CA LEU A 259 -6.56 -1.95 4.62
C LEU A 259 -5.31 -2.86 4.62
N GLU A 260 -4.78 -3.14 3.42
CA GLU A 260 -3.43 -3.72 3.30
C GLU A 260 -2.38 -2.66 3.62
N ALA A 261 -1.51 -2.96 4.58
CA ALA A 261 -0.42 -2.07 4.93
C ALA A 261 0.75 -2.18 3.94
N PRO A 262 1.24 -1.06 3.37
CA PRO A 262 2.47 -1.06 2.59
C PRO A 262 3.70 -1.21 3.51
N PRO A 263 4.84 -1.75 3.01
CA PRO A 263 6.09 -1.81 3.78
C PRO A 263 6.57 -0.44 4.29
N SER A 264 6.18 0.66 3.65
CA SER A 264 6.46 2.03 4.09
C SER A 264 5.69 2.47 5.34
N ALA A 265 4.76 1.66 5.85
CA ALA A 265 4.08 1.85 7.13
C ALA A 265 4.72 1.03 8.27
N ALA A 266 5.58 0.04 7.96
CA ALA A 266 6.23 -0.82 8.94
C ALA A 266 7.24 -0.02 9.79
N GLY A 267 7.21 -0.22 11.11
CA GLY A 267 8.03 0.53 12.07
C GLY A 267 7.78 2.04 12.13
N VAL A 268 6.70 2.55 11.50
CA VAL A 268 6.35 3.98 11.56
C VAL A 268 5.53 4.25 12.83
N PRO A 269 6.02 5.08 13.78
CA PRO A 269 5.26 5.40 14.97
C PRO A 269 4.05 6.29 14.65
N LEU A 270 2.94 5.99 15.32
CA LEU A 270 1.63 6.62 15.15
C LEU A 270 1.03 6.91 16.52
N ALA A 271 0.45 8.10 16.71
CA ALA A 271 -0.41 8.40 17.85
C ALA A 271 -1.55 9.31 17.39
N VAL A 272 -2.80 8.83 17.42
CA VAL A 272 -3.98 9.55 16.91
C VAL A 272 -5.13 9.47 17.90
N HIS A 273 -5.86 10.57 18.04
CA HIS A 273 -7.08 10.71 18.82
C HIS A 273 -8.21 11.24 17.92
N ALA A 274 -9.45 10.84 18.19
CA ALA A 274 -10.62 11.33 17.46
C ALA A 274 -11.89 11.28 18.33
N ASP A 275 -12.79 12.23 18.13
CA ASP A 275 -14.15 12.22 18.67
C ASP A 275 -15.07 11.49 17.67
N ILE A 276 -15.43 10.26 18.02
CA ILE A 276 -16.20 9.34 17.17
C ILE A 276 -17.69 9.50 17.47
N VAL A 277 -18.48 9.73 16.43
CA VAL A 277 -19.95 9.67 16.47
C VAL A 277 -20.41 8.61 15.48
N LYS A 278 -21.31 7.71 15.91
CA LYS A 278 -22.01 6.77 15.04
C LYS A 278 -23.52 6.97 15.17
N GLN A 279 -24.22 7.08 14.04
CA GLN A 279 -25.68 7.14 13.97
C GLN A 279 -26.17 6.26 12.82
N LEU A 280 -26.77 5.11 13.16
CA LEU A 280 -27.15 4.05 12.21
C LEU A 280 -25.95 3.62 11.35
N ALA A 281 -25.86 4.10 10.11
CA ALA A 281 -24.80 3.84 9.15
C ALA A 281 -23.81 5.02 8.95
N SER A 282 -24.10 6.21 9.51
CA SER A 282 -23.15 7.33 9.55
C SER A 282 -22.09 7.08 10.60
N ILE A 283 -20.83 7.30 10.25
CA ILE A 283 -19.67 7.30 11.15
C ILE A 283 -18.87 8.57 10.90
N ASP A 284 -18.81 9.44 11.91
CA ASP A 284 -18.12 10.71 11.87
C ASP A 284 -16.92 10.69 12.83
N LEU A 285 -15.72 10.88 12.28
CA LEU A 285 -14.47 11.08 13.00
C LEU A 285 -14.19 12.58 13.07
N ASN A 286 -14.53 13.19 14.20
CA ASN A 286 -14.36 14.62 14.45
C ASN A 286 -13.07 14.89 15.24
N ALA A 287 -12.53 16.11 15.12
CA ALA A 287 -11.35 16.56 15.87
C ALA A 287 -10.17 15.56 15.83
N VAL A 288 -9.97 14.91 14.67
CA VAL A 288 -8.87 13.97 14.48
C VAL A 288 -7.58 14.74 14.68
N SER A 289 -6.71 14.25 15.55
CA SER A 289 -5.47 14.94 15.93
C SER A 289 -4.42 13.95 16.41
N GLY A 290 -3.15 14.18 16.05
CA GLY A 290 -2.10 13.22 16.36
C GLY A 290 -0.76 13.49 15.70
N THR A 291 0.07 12.44 15.63
CA THR A 291 1.33 12.41 14.89
C THR A 291 1.52 11.11 14.11
N VAL A 292 2.16 11.22 12.94
CA VAL A 292 2.62 10.11 12.09
C VAL A 292 4.11 10.32 11.84
N ALA A 293 4.97 9.35 12.13
CA ALA A 293 6.44 9.51 12.06
C ALA A 293 6.96 10.73 12.86
N GLY A 294 6.24 11.14 13.92
CA GLY A 294 6.54 12.35 14.71
C GLY A 294 6.16 13.68 14.04
N GLN A 295 5.55 13.67 12.85
CA GLN A 295 4.99 14.83 12.16
C GLN A 295 3.54 15.05 12.60
N ALA A 296 3.08 16.29 12.83
CA ALA A 296 1.70 16.52 13.24
C ALA A 296 0.71 16.21 12.11
N VAL A 297 -0.46 15.69 12.50
CA VAL A 297 -1.63 15.49 11.63
C VAL A 297 -2.90 15.91 12.37
N ASP A 298 -3.82 16.56 11.67
CA ASP A 298 -5.17 16.86 12.14
C ASP A 298 -6.21 16.71 11.02
N GLY A 299 -7.50 16.67 11.35
CA GLY A 299 -8.56 16.61 10.35
C GLY A 299 -9.92 16.10 10.83
N SER A 300 -10.71 15.62 9.86
CA SER A 300 -11.97 14.93 10.07
C SER A 300 -12.27 13.95 8.93
N ALA A 301 -13.11 12.95 9.22
CA ALA A 301 -13.65 12.06 8.19
C ALA A 301 -15.13 11.74 8.47
N HIS A 302 -15.91 11.59 7.42
CA HIS A 302 -17.30 11.14 7.44
C HIS A 302 -17.43 9.91 6.53
N PHE A 303 -18.21 8.92 6.97
CA PHE A 303 -18.51 7.70 6.21
C PHE A 303 -20.00 7.36 6.34
N ASP A 304 -20.65 7.05 5.23
CA ASP A 304 -21.96 6.40 5.18
C ASP A 304 -21.79 4.96 4.67
N THR A 305 -22.10 4.00 5.53
CA THR A 305 -22.01 2.55 5.24
C THR A 305 -23.39 1.92 4.97
N GLY A 306 -24.39 2.71 4.59
CA GLY A 306 -25.81 2.29 4.51
C GLY A 306 -26.17 1.47 3.28
N GLY A 307 -25.25 1.31 2.31
CA GLY A 307 -25.46 0.54 1.09
C GLY A 307 -24.20 -0.18 0.61
N ASN A 308 -24.27 -0.78 -0.57
CA ASN A 308 -23.19 -1.61 -1.15
C ASN A 308 -21.91 -0.84 -1.53
N ILE A 309 -21.89 0.48 -1.37
CA ILE A 309 -20.75 1.36 -1.62
C ILE A 309 -20.65 2.26 -0.39
N VAL A 310 -19.46 2.31 0.21
CA VAL A 310 -19.22 3.24 1.32
C VAL A 310 -18.98 4.62 0.72
N HIS A 311 -19.87 5.56 1.03
CA HIS A 311 -19.66 6.96 0.68
C HIS A 311 -18.81 7.61 1.75
N PHE A 312 -17.84 8.45 1.38
CA PHE A 312 -16.96 9.07 2.36
C PHE A 312 -16.54 10.51 2.00
N LYS A 313 -16.09 11.23 3.02
CA LYS A 313 -15.43 12.53 2.86
C LYS A 313 -14.31 12.65 3.87
N LEU A 314 -13.09 12.89 3.41
CA LEU A 314 -11.90 13.01 4.26
C LEU A 314 -11.27 14.38 4.09
N VAL A 315 -10.99 15.04 5.21
CA VAL A 315 -10.24 16.31 5.27
C VAL A 315 -9.08 16.13 6.23
N ALA A 316 -7.85 16.34 5.77
CA ALA A 316 -6.65 16.20 6.57
C ALA A 316 -5.69 17.38 6.37
N ASN A 317 -5.00 17.78 7.44
CA ASN A 317 -3.88 18.70 7.43
C ASN A 317 -2.67 18.01 8.06
N ALA A 318 -1.47 18.23 7.53
CA ALA A 318 -0.24 17.59 8.03
C ALA A 318 1.00 18.49 7.91
N ASP A 319 2.01 18.23 8.74
CA ASP A 319 3.34 18.84 8.57
C ASP A 319 4.05 18.32 7.32
N SER A 320 4.08 17.00 7.14
CA SER A 320 4.77 16.35 6.02
C SER A 320 4.03 15.08 5.57
N VAL A 321 3.96 14.87 4.25
CA VAL A 321 3.29 13.71 3.63
C VAL A 321 4.13 13.16 2.49
N SER A 322 4.08 11.84 2.29
CA SER A 322 4.68 11.15 1.13
C SER A 322 3.58 10.63 0.21
N LEU A 323 3.45 11.20 -0.99
CA LEU A 323 2.51 10.73 -2.01
C LEU A 323 2.83 9.28 -2.46
N PRO A 324 4.10 8.86 -2.66
CA PRO A 324 4.42 7.46 -2.89
C PRO A 324 3.98 6.53 -1.76
N SER A 325 4.01 6.98 -0.50
CA SER A 325 3.55 6.15 0.64
C SER A 325 2.03 6.02 0.68
N LEU A 326 1.28 7.07 0.31
CA LEU A 326 -0.18 7.00 0.15
C LEU A 326 -0.57 6.09 -1.01
N LEU A 327 0.04 6.29 -2.19
CA LEU A 327 -0.18 5.43 -3.37
C LEU A 327 0.29 3.99 -3.16
N GLY A 328 1.17 3.75 -2.18
CA GLY A 328 1.55 2.42 -1.72
C GLY A 328 0.36 1.56 -1.26
N MET A 329 -0.74 2.15 -0.80
CA MET A 329 -1.96 1.39 -0.45
C MET A 329 -2.67 0.80 -1.68
N LEU A 330 -2.35 1.27 -2.89
CA LEU A 330 -2.90 0.77 -4.17
C LEU A 330 -2.00 -0.30 -4.82
N VAL A 331 -1.03 -0.84 -4.09
CA VAL A 331 -0.12 -1.91 -4.54
C VAL A 331 -0.43 -3.20 -3.77
N ALA A 332 -0.50 -4.33 -4.47
CA ALA A 332 -0.88 -5.62 -3.90
C ALA A 332 0.33 -6.29 -3.22
N TRP A 333 0.59 -5.94 -1.96
CA TRP A 333 1.79 -6.39 -1.24
C TRP A 333 1.73 -7.86 -0.80
N GLN A 334 0.54 -8.49 -0.77
CA GLN A 334 0.33 -9.82 -0.19
C GLN A 334 0.06 -10.96 -1.21
N ARG A 335 0.49 -10.81 -2.47
CA ARG A 335 0.30 -11.86 -3.52
C ARG A 335 1.33 -12.99 -3.44
N SER A 336 1.04 -14.09 -4.14
CA SER A 336 1.87 -15.31 -4.16
C SER A 336 3.24 -15.10 -4.83
N PRO A 337 4.28 -15.86 -4.42
CA PRO A 337 5.61 -15.81 -5.05
C PRO A 337 5.56 -16.00 -6.57
N SER A 338 4.70 -16.88 -7.08
CA SER A 338 4.52 -17.10 -8.53
C SER A 338 4.04 -15.86 -9.31
N THR A 339 3.32 -14.94 -8.66
CA THR A 339 2.93 -13.66 -9.27
C THR A 339 4.07 -12.64 -9.16
N GLU A 340 4.85 -12.70 -8.08
CA GLU A 340 6.00 -11.85 -7.84
C GLU A 340 7.20 -12.18 -8.74
N GLU A 341 7.46 -13.46 -9.04
CA GLU A 341 8.47 -13.87 -10.01
C GLU A 341 8.13 -13.36 -11.43
N MET A 342 6.87 -13.50 -11.85
CA MET A 342 6.42 -13.07 -13.18
C MET A 342 6.45 -11.53 -13.35
N LEU A 343 6.04 -10.77 -12.33
CA LEU A 343 6.08 -9.30 -12.36
C LEU A 343 7.48 -8.75 -12.07
N GLY A 344 8.28 -9.44 -11.26
CA GLY A 344 9.68 -9.13 -10.98
C GLY A 344 10.56 -9.29 -12.22
N ALA A 345 10.29 -10.29 -13.07
CA ALA A 345 10.93 -10.42 -14.38
C ALA A 345 10.62 -9.25 -15.33
N ILE A 346 9.42 -8.66 -15.23
CA ILE A 346 9.03 -7.45 -15.99
C ILE A 346 9.66 -6.19 -15.38
N GLY A 347 9.86 -6.16 -14.06
CA GLY A 347 10.58 -5.11 -13.35
C GLY A 347 12.11 -5.23 -13.39
N ALA A 348 12.68 -6.18 -14.14
CA ALA A 348 14.12 -6.45 -14.16
C ALA A 348 14.90 -5.28 -14.79
N GLY A 349 15.55 -4.47 -13.95
CA GLY A 349 16.27 -3.26 -14.36
C GLY A 349 15.48 -1.95 -14.21
N ALA A 350 14.28 -2.00 -13.64
CA ALA A 350 13.59 -0.81 -13.13
C ALA A 350 14.30 -0.25 -11.89
N SER A 351 14.06 1.02 -11.59
CA SER A 351 14.54 1.65 -10.36
C SER A 351 13.78 1.14 -9.15
N GLU A 352 14.48 0.96 -8.02
CA GLU A 352 13.91 0.61 -6.70
C GLU A 352 12.80 1.56 -6.21
N VAL A 353 12.70 2.76 -6.79
CA VAL A 353 11.61 3.73 -6.57
C VAL A 353 10.24 3.18 -7.03
N TRP A 354 10.21 2.25 -7.98
CA TRP A 354 8.99 1.65 -8.52
C TRP A 354 8.82 0.21 -8.00
N PRO A 355 7.83 -0.09 -7.14
CA PRO A 355 7.65 -1.44 -6.63
C PRO A 355 7.12 -2.38 -7.73
N SER A 356 7.88 -3.44 -8.03
CA SER A 356 7.59 -4.46 -9.06
C SER A 356 6.46 -5.43 -8.71
N ARG A 357 5.36 -4.93 -8.12
CA ARG A 357 4.18 -5.70 -7.73
C ARG A 357 2.93 -5.19 -8.45
N GLY A 358 1.90 -6.03 -8.54
CA GLY A 358 0.65 -5.69 -9.21
C GLY A 358 -0.16 -4.66 -8.43
N LEU A 359 -1.09 -3.97 -9.12
CA LEU A 359 -1.99 -3.01 -8.46
C LEU A 359 -3.10 -3.71 -7.65
N SER A 360 -3.59 -3.00 -6.63
CA SER A 360 -4.70 -3.39 -5.76
C SER A 360 -5.73 -2.26 -5.72
N LEU A 361 -6.73 -2.33 -6.59
CA LEU A 361 -7.70 -1.24 -6.81
C LEU A 361 -9.07 -1.50 -6.14
N GLY A 362 -9.26 -2.64 -5.48
CA GLY A 362 -10.55 -3.03 -4.88
C GLY A 362 -11.08 -2.09 -3.79
N VAL A 363 -10.23 -1.23 -3.21
CA VAL A 363 -10.67 -0.15 -2.30
C VAL A 363 -11.42 0.94 -3.07
N ILE A 364 -10.97 1.27 -4.29
CA ILE A 364 -11.61 2.26 -5.19
C ILE A 364 -12.93 1.70 -5.72
N GLU A 365 -12.98 0.42 -6.09
CA GLU A 365 -14.17 -0.21 -6.69
C GLU A 365 -15.40 -0.24 -5.77
N ASN A 366 -15.20 -0.16 -4.45
CA ASN A 366 -16.25 -0.29 -3.43
C ASN A 366 -16.48 1.00 -2.61
N THR A 367 -15.89 2.14 -3.02
CA THR A 367 -16.05 3.43 -2.34
C THR A 367 -16.37 4.57 -3.31
N ASP A 368 -17.02 5.61 -2.80
CA ASP A 368 -17.24 6.88 -3.50
C ASP A 368 -16.97 8.02 -2.51
N GLY A 369 -16.18 9.04 -2.87
CA GLY A 369 -15.88 10.09 -1.91
C GLY A 369 -14.80 11.07 -2.29
N ASP A 370 -14.72 12.16 -1.52
CA ASP A 370 -13.80 13.27 -1.75
C ASP A 370 -12.70 13.32 -0.67
N ILE A 371 -11.47 13.58 -1.11
CA ILE A 371 -10.26 13.68 -0.30
C ILE A 371 -9.71 15.11 -0.42
N THR A 372 -9.67 15.83 0.69
CA THR A 372 -8.96 17.11 0.82
C THR A 372 -7.76 16.91 1.74
N LEU A 373 -6.56 17.20 1.25
CA LEU A 373 -5.32 17.10 2.01
C LEU A 373 -4.48 18.36 1.87
N ASN A 374 -4.15 19.02 2.98
CA ASN A 374 -3.17 20.10 3.01
C ASN A 374 -1.90 19.63 3.72
N ALA A 375 -0.73 19.96 3.18
CA ALA A 375 0.56 19.59 3.78
C ALA A 375 1.57 20.73 3.70
N LYS A 376 2.29 21.01 4.80
CA LYS A 376 3.38 22.03 4.77
C LYS A 376 4.49 21.58 3.82
N GLN A 377 4.74 20.26 3.74
CA GLN A 377 5.57 19.61 2.72
C GLN A 377 4.87 18.35 2.18
N LEU A 378 4.87 18.16 0.86
CA LEU A 378 4.44 16.92 0.18
C LEU A 378 5.57 16.40 -0.70
N ALA A 379 6.08 15.22 -0.38
CA ALA A 379 7.04 14.51 -1.22
C ALA A 379 6.30 13.79 -2.36
N LEU A 380 6.69 14.06 -3.61
CA LEU A 380 6.24 13.30 -4.79
C LEU A 380 7.12 12.06 -5.05
N GLY A 381 8.14 11.86 -4.21
CA GLY A 381 9.30 11.00 -4.42
C GLY A 381 10.57 11.81 -4.17
N VAL A 382 11.68 11.17 -3.80
CA VAL A 382 12.96 11.88 -3.64
C VAL A 382 13.47 12.27 -5.03
N PRO A 383 13.92 13.52 -5.29
CA PRO A 383 14.08 14.66 -4.38
C PRO A 383 12.99 15.76 -4.54
N PHE A 384 11.81 15.41 -5.04
CA PHE A 384 10.73 16.32 -5.42
C PHE A 384 9.83 16.69 -4.22
N GLN A 385 10.14 17.81 -3.57
CA GLN A 385 9.40 18.34 -2.41
C GLN A 385 8.53 19.54 -2.80
N VAL A 386 7.20 19.41 -2.68
CA VAL A 386 6.23 20.50 -2.85
C VAL A 386 5.97 21.15 -1.49
N SER A 387 6.26 22.44 -1.36
CA SER A 387 5.99 23.22 -0.14
C SER A 387 4.63 23.93 -0.21
N GLY A 388 3.91 23.97 0.92
CA GLY A 388 2.57 24.55 0.99
C GLY A 388 1.58 23.86 0.06
N ALA A 389 1.55 22.53 0.09
CA ALA A 389 0.75 21.71 -0.81
C ALA A 389 -0.73 21.68 -0.38
N SER A 390 -1.63 21.74 -1.36
CA SER A 390 -3.06 21.47 -1.20
C SER A 390 -3.51 20.53 -2.32
N LEU A 391 -4.14 19.42 -1.93
CA LEU A 391 -4.53 18.31 -2.78
C LEU A 391 -6.04 18.08 -2.65
N LEU A 392 -6.72 18.06 -3.79
CA LEU A 392 -8.13 17.71 -3.95
C LEU A 392 -8.22 16.51 -4.88
N ALA A 393 -8.66 15.38 -4.35
CA ALA A 393 -8.89 14.16 -5.11
C ALA A 393 -10.29 13.61 -4.84
N ARG A 394 -10.79 12.81 -5.78
CA ARG A 394 -12.06 12.10 -5.71
C ARG A 394 -11.85 10.63 -6.05
N VAL A 395 -12.54 9.76 -5.34
CA VAL A 395 -12.63 8.32 -5.61
C VAL A 395 -14.05 8.04 -6.06
N ASP A 396 -14.23 7.36 -7.17
CA ASP A 396 -15.51 6.79 -7.60
C ASP A 396 -15.28 5.62 -8.57
N LYS A 397 -16.36 5.09 -9.15
CA LYS A 397 -16.33 3.93 -10.07
C LYS A 397 -15.46 4.13 -11.32
N ALA A 398 -15.13 5.36 -11.70
CA ALA A 398 -14.19 5.64 -12.80
C ALA A 398 -12.72 5.59 -12.35
N GLY A 399 -12.42 5.63 -11.05
CA GLY A 399 -11.08 5.55 -10.52
C GLY A 399 -10.76 6.57 -9.42
N LEU A 400 -9.46 6.80 -9.20
CA LEU A 400 -8.94 7.91 -8.41
C LEU A 400 -8.66 9.10 -9.33
N THR A 401 -9.42 10.18 -9.19
CA THR A 401 -9.22 11.45 -9.90
C THR A 401 -8.52 12.43 -8.98
N LEU A 402 -7.29 12.84 -9.31
CA LEU A 402 -6.64 14.01 -8.74
C LEU A 402 -7.12 15.25 -9.49
N THR A 403 -8.10 15.96 -8.93
CA THR A 403 -8.67 17.18 -9.52
C THR A 403 -7.65 18.32 -9.52
N ASP A 404 -6.96 18.49 -8.39
CA ASP A 404 -5.97 19.54 -8.18
C ASP A 404 -4.90 19.07 -7.18
N LEU A 405 -3.64 19.32 -7.50
CA LEU A 405 -2.53 19.37 -6.55
C LEU A 405 -1.78 20.67 -6.79
N LYS A 406 -1.88 21.61 -5.86
CA LYS A 406 -1.26 22.94 -5.94
C LYS A 406 -0.21 23.12 -4.86
N GLY A 407 0.82 23.92 -5.11
CA GLY A 407 1.84 24.28 -4.12
C GLY A 407 3.06 24.97 -4.73
N ARG A 408 4.24 24.79 -4.13
CA ARG A 408 5.49 25.40 -4.59
C ARG A 408 6.64 24.39 -4.65
N LEU A 409 7.12 24.11 -5.87
CA LEU A 409 8.21 23.18 -6.18
C LEU A 409 9.37 23.96 -6.81
N PHE A 410 10.62 23.71 -6.37
CA PHE A 410 11.84 24.42 -6.81
C PHE A 410 11.70 25.96 -6.83
N GLY A 411 10.95 26.53 -5.89
CA GLY A 411 10.73 27.96 -5.77
C GLY A 411 9.70 28.56 -6.74
N GLY A 412 9.18 27.77 -7.70
CA GLY A 412 8.09 28.16 -8.59
C GLY A 412 6.70 27.93 -7.97
N ALA A 413 5.65 28.26 -8.71
CA ALA A 413 4.32 27.70 -8.49
C ALA A 413 4.26 26.31 -9.14
N PHE A 414 3.54 25.37 -8.52
CA PHE A 414 3.33 24.02 -9.01
C PHE A 414 1.85 23.69 -9.01
N ASP A 415 1.35 23.19 -10.13
CA ASP A 415 -0.03 22.78 -10.35
C ASP A 415 -0.02 21.42 -11.08
N ALA A 416 -0.80 20.44 -10.61
CA ALA A 416 -0.91 19.13 -11.23
C ALA A 416 -2.30 18.50 -11.09
N SER A 417 -2.66 17.60 -12.00
CA SER A 417 -3.92 16.85 -11.99
C SER A 417 -3.77 15.52 -12.73
N GLY A 418 -4.73 14.59 -12.55
CA GLY A 418 -4.66 13.29 -13.21
C GLY A 418 -5.79 12.33 -12.85
N THR A 419 -5.82 11.17 -13.51
CA THR A 419 -6.78 10.08 -13.28
C THR A 419 -6.08 8.74 -13.32
N LEU A 420 -6.27 7.91 -12.29
CA LEU A 420 -5.87 6.51 -12.24
C LEU A 420 -7.13 5.63 -12.24
N SER A 421 -7.44 5.04 -13.40
CA SER A 421 -8.67 4.27 -13.63
C SER A 421 -8.36 2.77 -13.76
N PRO A 422 -9.13 1.87 -13.12
CA PRO A 422 -8.97 0.42 -13.30
C PRO A 422 -9.09 0.00 -14.76
N LEU A 423 -8.24 -0.94 -15.20
CA LEU A 423 -8.24 -1.47 -16.56
C LEU A 423 -7.84 -2.95 -16.56
N GLY A 424 -8.84 -3.84 -16.54
CA GLY A 424 -8.63 -5.28 -16.50
C GLY A 424 -7.87 -5.70 -15.23
N ALA A 425 -6.67 -6.25 -15.39
CA ALA A 425 -5.79 -6.65 -14.28
C ALA A 425 -4.78 -5.55 -13.88
N GLY A 426 -4.92 -4.33 -14.41
CA GLY A 426 -4.03 -3.19 -14.17
C GLY A 426 -4.80 -1.88 -14.11
N ALA A 427 -4.17 -0.79 -14.53
CA ALA A 427 -4.77 0.54 -14.62
C ALA A 427 -4.40 1.27 -15.91
N SER A 428 -5.19 2.29 -16.23
CA SER A 428 -4.78 3.40 -17.08
C SER A 428 -4.49 4.64 -16.21
N LEU A 429 -3.45 5.37 -16.55
CA LEU A 429 -3.05 6.62 -15.91
C LEU A 429 -3.12 7.75 -16.95
N LYS A 430 -3.61 8.92 -16.53
CA LYS A 430 -3.42 10.21 -17.21
C LYS A 430 -2.91 11.20 -16.18
N ALA A 431 -1.92 12.00 -16.53
CA ALA A 431 -1.36 13.02 -15.65
C ALA A 431 -0.97 14.27 -16.44
N HIS A 432 -1.25 15.43 -15.85
CA HIS A 432 -0.79 16.74 -16.30
C HIS A 432 -0.10 17.44 -15.14
N ALA A 433 1.02 18.11 -15.39
CA ALA A 433 1.67 18.94 -14.39
C ALA A 433 2.40 20.12 -15.01
N GLU A 434 2.45 21.21 -14.26
CA GLU A 434 3.12 22.45 -14.60
C GLU A 434 3.91 23.00 -13.41
N ILE A 435 5.10 23.55 -13.71
CA ILE A 435 5.88 24.42 -12.81
C ILE A 435 6.03 25.77 -13.53
N LYS A 436 5.57 26.86 -12.91
CA LYS A 436 5.80 28.22 -13.40
C LYS A 436 6.81 28.97 -12.52
N GLY A 437 7.82 29.57 -13.12
CA GLY A 437 8.84 30.37 -12.42
C GLY A 437 9.69 29.57 -11.42
N GLY A 438 9.92 28.29 -11.69
CA GLY A 438 10.88 27.46 -10.94
C GLY A 438 12.30 27.99 -11.08
N LYS A 439 13.20 27.61 -10.17
CA LYS A 439 14.61 28.06 -10.18
C LYS A 439 15.55 26.90 -10.43
N LEU A 440 16.40 27.04 -11.44
CA LEU A 440 17.39 26.02 -11.81
C LEU A 440 18.40 25.76 -10.69
N GLU A 441 18.70 26.76 -9.86
CA GLU A 441 19.56 26.59 -8.68
C GLU A 441 18.96 25.72 -7.57
N GLU A 442 17.64 25.71 -7.43
CA GLU A 442 16.96 24.84 -6.47
C GLU A 442 16.79 23.43 -7.05
N MET A 443 16.34 23.33 -8.31
CA MET A 443 16.23 22.05 -9.03
C MET A 443 17.57 21.31 -9.11
N SER A 444 18.66 21.96 -9.53
CA SER A 444 19.98 21.31 -9.64
C SER A 444 20.55 20.91 -8.28
N LYS A 445 20.34 21.72 -7.23
CA LYS A 445 20.75 21.37 -5.86
C LYS A 445 19.97 20.15 -5.34
N SER A 446 18.67 20.06 -5.59
CA SER A 446 17.86 18.91 -5.18
C SER A 446 18.23 17.62 -5.92
N ILE A 447 18.56 17.70 -7.21
CA ILE A 447 18.83 16.50 -8.03
C ILE A 447 20.29 16.04 -7.91
N ALA A 448 21.26 16.94 -8.01
CA ALA A 448 22.69 16.60 -8.09
C ALA A 448 23.53 17.16 -6.92
N GLY A 449 22.88 17.48 -5.79
CA GLY A 449 23.51 18.02 -4.57
C GLY A 449 24.09 19.44 -4.67
N ALA A 450 24.28 19.97 -5.88
CA ALA A 450 24.98 21.21 -6.16
C ALA A 450 24.21 22.14 -7.12
N SER A 451 24.40 23.47 -6.98
CA SER A 451 23.83 24.47 -7.90
C SER A 451 24.60 24.47 -9.23
N LEU A 452 24.36 23.46 -10.07
CA LEU A 452 24.96 23.30 -11.39
C LEU A 452 24.39 24.29 -12.42
N ALA A 453 23.17 24.78 -12.21
CA ALA A 453 22.52 25.76 -13.07
C ALA A 453 21.89 26.88 -12.23
N LYS A 454 21.64 28.04 -12.85
CA LYS A 454 20.92 29.19 -12.27
C LYS A 454 20.04 29.89 -13.31
N GLY A 455 18.90 30.40 -12.86
CA GLY A 455 17.93 31.13 -13.69
C GLY A 455 16.51 30.56 -13.57
N PRO A 456 15.49 31.33 -13.98
CA PRO A 456 14.11 30.86 -13.94
C PRO A 456 13.84 29.84 -15.05
N PHE A 457 12.94 28.90 -14.78
CA PHE A 457 12.40 27.95 -15.76
C PHE A 457 10.90 27.74 -15.58
N ASP A 458 10.25 27.33 -16.66
CA ASP A 458 8.89 26.77 -16.67
C ASP A 458 8.94 25.34 -17.22
N LEU A 459 8.12 24.44 -16.67
CA LEU A 459 7.97 23.06 -17.14
C LEU A 459 6.48 22.78 -17.28
N ALA A 460 6.04 22.18 -18.37
CA ALA A 460 4.66 21.71 -18.55
C ALA A 460 4.66 20.38 -19.32
N PHE A 461 3.90 19.38 -18.87
CA PHE A 461 3.75 18.12 -19.60
C PHE A 461 2.38 17.48 -19.42
N SER A 462 2.00 16.66 -20.40
CA SER A 462 0.81 15.82 -20.36
C SER A 462 1.18 14.42 -20.83
N VAL A 463 0.91 13.41 -20.00
CA VAL A 463 1.22 12.00 -20.28
C VAL A 463 0.03 11.10 -19.97
N ALA A 464 -0.08 10.00 -20.70
CA ALA A 464 -1.02 8.92 -20.46
C ALA A 464 -0.36 7.56 -20.72
N GLY A 465 -0.80 6.51 -20.04
CA GLY A 465 -0.24 5.17 -20.22
C GLY A 465 -1.05 4.10 -19.49
N GLU A 466 -0.74 2.83 -19.75
CA GLU A 466 -1.45 1.67 -19.21
C GLU A 466 -0.45 0.64 -18.69
N GLY A 467 -0.80 -0.10 -17.62
CA GLY A 467 0.12 -1.07 -17.02
C GLY A 467 -0.46 -1.89 -15.88
N LEU A 468 0.11 -3.08 -15.68
CA LEU A 468 -0.30 -4.06 -14.64
C LEU A 468 0.36 -3.82 -13.27
N SER A 469 1.41 -3.00 -13.23
CA SER A 469 2.24 -2.66 -12.06
C SER A 469 2.75 -1.21 -12.19
N PRO A 470 3.22 -0.57 -11.10
CA PRO A 470 3.82 0.77 -11.17
C PRO A 470 4.96 0.93 -12.19
N PRO A 471 6.01 0.08 -12.26
CA PRO A 471 7.01 0.20 -13.33
C PRO A 471 6.42 -0.09 -14.71
N GLY A 472 5.40 -0.96 -14.82
CA GLY A 472 4.68 -1.21 -16.07
C GLY A 472 3.89 0.01 -16.57
N LEU A 473 3.22 0.75 -15.67
CA LEU A 473 2.55 2.02 -15.98
C LEU A 473 3.55 3.05 -16.49
N VAL A 474 4.70 3.18 -15.83
CA VAL A 474 5.77 4.11 -16.22
C VAL A 474 6.36 3.74 -17.59
N ALA A 475 6.60 2.45 -17.84
CA ALA A 475 7.00 1.94 -19.16
C ALA A 475 5.90 2.09 -20.24
N GLY A 476 4.64 2.15 -19.83
CA GLY A 476 3.49 2.40 -20.71
C GLY A 476 3.23 3.87 -21.05
N LEU A 477 3.97 4.83 -20.46
CA LEU A 477 3.72 6.26 -20.68
C LEU A 477 4.05 6.70 -22.11
N GLY A 478 3.12 7.45 -22.69
CA GLY A 478 3.29 8.29 -23.88
C GLY A 478 2.74 9.70 -23.64
N GLY A 479 3.26 10.70 -24.35
CA GLY A 479 2.82 12.08 -24.19
C GLY A 479 3.81 13.10 -24.74
N GLU A 480 3.64 14.36 -24.33
CA GLU A 480 4.49 15.48 -24.75
C GLU A 480 4.64 16.54 -23.65
N GLY A 481 5.67 17.36 -23.79
CA GLY A 481 5.95 18.43 -22.85
C GLY A 481 6.87 19.53 -23.38
N THR A 482 6.98 20.57 -22.57
CA THR A 482 7.74 21.80 -22.81
C THR A 482 8.55 22.10 -21.57
N PHE A 483 9.83 22.46 -21.77
CA PHE A 483 10.71 23.00 -20.74
C PHE A 483 11.28 24.32 -21.26
N SER A 484 10.96 25.42 -20.60
CA SER A 484 11.37 26.77 -21.03
C SER A 484 12.38 27.32 -20.04
N LEU A 485 13.54 27.76 -20.53
CA LEU A 485 14.55 28.44 -19.72
C LEU A 485 14.52 29.94 -19.98
N GLY A 486 14.58 30.74 -18.92
CA GLY A 486 14.91 32.16 -19.00
C GLY A 486 16.40 32.39 -19.26
N ALA A 487 16.86 33.63 -19.14
CA ALA A 487 18.29 33.92 -19.19
C ALA A 487 18.97 33.42 -17.91
N GLY A 488 20.12 32.74 -18.04
CA GLY A 488 20.72 32.01 -16.92
C GLY A 488 22.20 31.66 -17.09
N THR A 489 22.70 30.82 -16.19
CA THR A 489 24.09 30.33 -16.21
C THR A 489 24.19 28.85 -15.87
N LEU A 490 24.93 28.07 -16.67
CA LEU A 490 25.43 26.76 -16.26
C LEU A 490 26.81 26.92 -15.63
N GLN A 491 27.04 26.24 -14.50
CA GLN A 491 28.35 26.01 -13.92
C GLN A 491 28.98 24.77 -14.58
N GLY A 492 30.30 24.67 -14.56
CA GLY A 492 30.99 23.50 -15.11
C GLY A 492 30.97 23.43 -16.64
N LEU A 493 30.89 24.57 -17.34
CA LEU A 493 31.00 24.64 -18.80
C LEU A 493 31.59 25.99 -19.25
N THR A 494 32.55 25.99 -20.19
CA THR A 494 33.02 27.20 -20.88
C THR A 494 33.54 26.91 -22.30
N PRO A 495 33.23 27.75 -23.30
CA PRO A 495 33.78 27.66 -24.65
C PRO A 495 35.22 28.21 -24.79
N ASP A 496 35.80 28.79 -23.74
CA ASP A 496 37.14 29.41 -23.80
C ASP A 496 38.30 28.50 -24.27
N PRO A 497 38.28 27.16 -24.05
CA PRO A 497 39.28 26.28 -24.66
C PRO A 497 39.16 26.21 -26.18
N LEU A 498 37.94 26.16 -26.74
CA LEU A 498 37.75 26.18 -28.18
C LEU A 498 38.22 27.52 -28.78
N ARG A 499 38.06 28.63 -28.05
CA ARG A 499 38.58 29.95 -28.47
C ARG A 499 40.10 29.96 -28.61
N ARG A 500 40.83 29.23 -27.76
CA ARG A 500 42.30 29.06 -27.92
C ARG A 500 42.64 28.23 -29.16
N VAL A 501 41.91 27.13 -29.39
CA VAL A 501 42.05 26.32 -30.63
C VAL A 501 41.80 27.18 -31.88
N ALA A 502 40.78 28.05 -31.87
CA ALA A 502 40.49 28.98 -32.97
C ALA A 502 41.65 29.94 -33.24
N VAL A 503 42.21 30.57 -32.20
CA VAL A 503 43.36 31.49 -32.32
C VAL A 503 44.62 30.76 -32.80
N LEU A 504 44.91 29.57 -32.27
CA LEU A 504 46.03 28.74 -32.70
C LEU A 504 45.92 28.37 -34.19
N ALA A 505 44.73 27.92 -34.63
CA ALA A 505 44.45 27.57 -36.02
C ALA A 505 44.37 28.77 -36.98
N SER A 506 44.36 30.00 -36.47
CA SER A 506 44.33 31.25 -37.26
C SER A 506 45.72 31.87 -37.44
N ASN A 507 46.76 31.33 -36.79
CA ASN A 507 48.13 31.84 -36.88
C ASN A 507 48.86 31.28 -38.12
N LYS A 508 49.39 32.17 -38.97
CA LYS A 508 50.22 31.86 -40.16
C LYS A 508 51.63 31.33 -39.83
N SER A 509 51.73 30.41 -38.87
CA SER A 509 52.94 29.64 -38.52
C SER A 509 52.62 28.65 -37.41
N ILE A 510 51.82 27.62 -37.71
CA ILE A 510 51.44 26.56 -36.75
C ILE A 510 52.64 25.64 -36.46
N LYS A 511 53.59 26.11 -35.64
CA LYS A 511 54.79 25.38 -35.18
C LYS A 511 54.48 24.32 -34.09
N VAL A 512 53.25 23.81 -34.08
CA VAL A 512 52.70 22.94 -33.04
C VAL A 512 53.10 21.51 -33.38
N ASP A 513 53.99 20.92 -32.58
CA ASP A 513 54.34 19.49 -32.74
C ASP A 513 53.20 18.56 -32.30
N LYS A 514 53.37 17.25 -32.51
CA LYS A 514 52.32 16.27 -32.21
C LYS A 514 51.96 16.23 -30.71
N ASP A 515 52.94 16.43 -29.85
CA ASP A 515 52.75 16.40 -28.40
C ASP A 515 52.09 17.70 -27.91
N GLN A 516 52.36 18.83 -28.56
CA GLN A 516 51.64 20.08 -28.36
C GLN A 516 50.18 20.00 -28.84
N ILE A 517 49.87 19.34 -29.97
CA ILE A 517 48.47 19.09 -30.40
C ILE A 517 47.74 18.26 -29.33
N ALA A 518 48.37 17.19 -28.83
CA ALA A 518 47.82 16.38 -27.75
C ALA A 518 47.66 17.17 -26.43
N ALA A 519 48.57 18.10 -26.13
CA ALA A 519 48.49 18.98 -24.96
C ALA A 519 47.35 20.00 -25.05
N GLU A 520 47.05 20.54 -26.23
CA GLU A 520 45.89 21.42 -26.44
C GLU A 520 44.56 20.66 -26.38
N ALA A 521 44.46 19.48 -27.00
CA ALA A 521 43.28 18.62 -26.88
C ALA A 521 43.04 18.19 -25.42
N ARG A 522 44.10 17.82 -24.70
CA ARG A 522 44.06 17.60 -23.25
C ARG A 522 43.64 18.87 -22.49
N THR A 523 44.10 20.05 -22.89
CA THR A 523 43.72 21.34 -22.29
C THR A 523 42.25 21.70 -22.55
N VAL A 524 41.66 21.29 -23.68
CA VAL A 524 40.21 21.32 -23.90
C VAL A 524 39.53 20.38 -22.90
N ARG A 525 39.90 19.10 -22.89
CA ARG A 525 39.32 18.07 -22.02
C ARG A 525 39.37 18.45 -20.53
N GLU A 526 40.47 19.03 -20.06
CA GLU A 526 40.66 19.41 -18.65
C GLU A 526 40.03 20.75 -18.23
N LYS A 527 39.63 21.62 -19.17
CA LYS A 527 39.15 22.99 -18.85
C LYS A 527 37.77 23.34 -19.42
N LEU A 528 37.24 22.58 -20.38
CA LEU A 528 35.89 22.74 -20.93
C LEU A 528 34.85 22.73 -19.80
N THR A 529 35.05 21.89 -18.79
CA THR A 529 34.15 21.71 -17.64
C THR A 529 34.50 22.57 -16.41
N LYS A 530 35.32 23.63 -16.58
CA LYS A 530 35.83 24.47 -15.46
C LYS A 530 35.57 25.96 -15.67
N GLY A 531 34.32 26.31 -15.98
CA GLY A 531 33.90 27.71 -16.16
C GLY A 531 32.39 27.90 -16.06
N VAL A 532 31.92 29.06 -16.53
CA VAL A 532 30.49 29.45 -16.48
C VAL A 532 29.98 29.76 -17.88
N TYR A 533 28.94 29.04 -18.30
CA TYR A 533 28.27 29.23 -19.59
C TYR A 533 27.00 30.06 -19.39
N LYS A 534 27.03 31.34 -19.81
CA LYS A 534 25.87 32.23 -19.76
C LYS A 534 24.97 31.95 -20.97
N PHE A 535 23.68 31.71 -20.76
CA PHE A 535 22.75 31.38 -21.85
C PHE A 535 21.60 32.37 -21.98
N ALA A 536 21.16 32.57 -23.22
CA ALA A 536 19.94 33.28 -23.57
C ALA A 536 18.69 32.40 -23.32
N PRO A 537 17.48 32.99 -23.17
CA PRO A 537 16.25 32.22 -23.02
C PRO A 537 16.05 31.23 -24.18
N THR A 538 15.72 29.99 -23.86
CA THR A 538 15.56 28.89 -24.84
C THR A 538 14.37 28.02 -24.45
N LYS A 539 13.53 27.67 -25.43
CA LYS A 539 12.43 26.72 -25.25
C LYS A 539 12.82 25.35 -25.79
N PHE A 540 12.65 24.32 -24.99
CA PHE A 540 12.82 22.92 -25.34
C PHE A 540 11.44 22.25 -25.40
N ALA A 541 11.25 21.34 -26.37
CA ALA A 541 10.12 20.43 -26.43
C ALA A 541 10.62 19.00 -26.20
N PHE A 542 9.80 18.13 -25.62
CA PHE A 542 10.11 16.71 -25.47
C PHE A 542 8.89 15.85 -25.73
N ASP A 543 9.11 14.65 -26.28
CA ASP A 543 8.09 13.63 -26.43
C ASP A 543 8.38 12.43 -25.52
N VAL A 544 7.35 11.88 -24.89
CA VAL A 544 7.43 10.64 -24.10
C VAL A 544 6.81 9.52 -24.95
N LYS A 545 7.53 8.41 -25.11
CA LYS A 545 7.04 7.21 -25.80
C LYS A 545 7.59 5.96 -25.13
N ASN A 546 6.72 5.00 -24.82
CA ASN A 546 7.05 3.74 -24.16
C ASN A 546 7.96 3.96 -22.93
N GLY A 547 7.55 4.90 -22.05
CA GLY A 547 8.30 5.27 -20.85
C GLY A 547 9.66 5.93 -21.07
N THR A 548 10.01 6.26 -22.31
CA THR A 548 11.23 7.02 -22.65
C THR A 548 10.86 8.46 -22.96
N LEU A 549 11.33 9.39 -22.15
CA LEU A 549 11.31 10.82 -22.46
C LEU A 549 12.46 11.12 -23.44
N ARG A 550 12.18 11.83 -24.53
CA ARG A 550 13.18 12.23 -25.53
C ARG A 550 13.12 13.74 -25.76
N LEU A 551 14.25 14.41 -25.61
CA LEU A 551 14.39 15.83 -25.88
C LEU A 551 14.41 16.08 -27.40
N THR A 552 13.67 17.08 -27.87
CA THR A 552 13.83 17.58 -29.25
C THR A 552 15.16 18.32 -29.35
N PRO A 553 16.05 18.00 -30.31
CA PRO A 553 17.35 18.64 -30.44
C PRO A 553 17.26 20.16 -30.50
N ALA A 554 17.88 20.83 -29.54
CA ALA A 554 17.75 22.27 -29.31
C ALA A 554 19.13 22.93 -29.16
N THR A 555 19.20 24.25 -29.33
CA THR A 555 20.45 25.02 -29.19
C THR A 555 20.34 26.00 -28.03
N LEU A 556 21.24 25.85 -27.06
CA LEU A 556 21.47 26.81 -25.99
C LEU A 556 22.49 27.86 -26.50
N ALA A 557 22.07 29.11 -26.65
CA ALA A 557 22.90 30.16 -27.25
C ALA A 557 23.62 31.03 -26.20
N SER A 558 24.88 31.42 -26.48
CA SER A 558 25.73 32.23 -25.60
C SER A 558 26.45 33.35 -26.35
N ALA A 559 27.10 34.25 -25.60
CA ALA A 559 27.96 35.29 -26.15
C ALA A 559 29.22 34.66 -26.80
N GLY A 560 29.14 34.42 -28.11
CA GLY A 560 30.23 33.86 -28.92
C GLY A 560 30.41 32.35 -28.76
N ALA A 561 29.34 31.61 -28.49
CA ALA A 561 29.28 30.15 -28.50
C ALA A 561 27.83 29.65 -28.58
N GLU A 562 27.65 28.43 -29.08
CA GLU A 562 26.36 27.73 -29.16
C GLU A 562 26.55 26.28 -28.71
N THR A 563 25.65 25.75 -27.89
CA THR A 563 25.68 24.35 -27.47
C THR A 563 24.41 23.66 -27.93
N LYS A 564 24.55 22.69 -28.85
CA LYS A 564 23.43 21.82 -29.23
C LYS A 564 23.27 20.73 -28.18
N ILE A 565 22.04 20.47 -27.75
CA ILE A 565 21.71 19.50 -26.72
C ILE A 565 20.73 18.48 -27.29
N ASN A 566 21.06 17.21 -27.13
CA ASN A 566 20.23 16.04 -27.39
C ASN A 566 20.18 15.18 -26.12
N GLY A 567 19.17 14.32 -25.98
CA GLY A 567 19.14 13.37 -24.88
C GLY A 567 17.80 12.69 -24.65
N TYR A 568 17.83 11.62 -23.87
CA TYR A 568 16.67 10.84 -23.49
C TYR A 568 16.81 10.30 -22.06
N VAL A 569 15.66 10.00 -21.43
CA VAL A 569 15.57 9.43 -20.08
C VAL A 569 14.59 8.26 -20.10
N GLU A 570 15.07 7.08 -19.72
CA GLU A 570 14.23 5.90 -19.48
C GLU A 570 13.58 6.04 -18.09
N LEU A 571 12.29 6.37 -18.03
CA LEU A 571 11.61 6.75 -16.78
C LEU A 571 11.46 5.57 -15.80
N ALA A 572 11.39 4.33 -16.30
CA ALA A 572 11.27 3.14 -15.47
C ALA A 572 12.59 2.76 -14.78
N SER A 573 13.74 2.94 -15.43
CA SER A 573 15.07 2.65 -14.86
C SER A 573 15.75 3.88 -14.26
N LEU A 574 15.22 5.07 -14.56
CA LEU A 574 15.80 6.39 -14.29
C LEU A 574 17.21 6.56 -14.87
N LYS A 575 17.50 5.95 -16.03
CA LYS A 575 18.74 6.18 -16.79
C LYS A 575 18.62 7.44 -17.65
N LEU A 576 19.63 8.30 -17.56
CA LEU A 576 19.89 9.43 -18.45
C LEU A 576 20.93 9.02 -19.51
N ASP A 577 20.72 9.48 -20.74
CA ASP A 577 21.75 9.61 -21.77
C ASP A 577 21.56 10.98 -22.47
N SER A 578 22.60 11.81 -22.55
CA SER A 578 22.52 13.15 -23.14
C SER A 578 23.83 13.58 -23.80
N GLU A 579 23.72 14.00 -25.05
CA GLU A 579 24.83 14.44 -25.91
C GLU A 579 24.80 15.96 -26.09
N TRP A 580 25.93 16.62 -25.81
CA TRP A 580 26.08 18.06 -25.87
C TRP A 580 27.21 18.41 -26.83
N ALA A 581 26.92 19.09 -27.94
CA ALA A 581 27.92 19.53 -28.91
C ALA A 581 28.17 21.03 -28.78
N VAL A 582 29.33 21.41 -28.25
CA VAL A 582 29.73 22.81 -28.02
C VAL A 582 30.48 23.34 -29.23
N SER A 583 29.98 24.44 -29.82
CA SER A 583 30.55 25.14 -30.97
C SER A 583 30.86 26.60 -30.63
N LEU A 584 31.78 27.21 -31.38
CA LEU A 584 31.98 28.66 -31.38
C LEU A 584 31.03 29.36 -32.35
N ALA A 585 30.49 30.49 -31.94
CA ALA A 585 29.61 31.32 -32.77
C ALA A 585 30.28 32.67 -33.07
N GLY A 586 30.35 33.05 -34.35
CA GLY A 586 30.96 34.30 -34.81
C GLY A 586 31.58 34.22 -36.21
N ALA A 587 32.07 35.36 -36.69
CA ALA A 587 32.90 35.41 -37.89
C ALA A 587 34.31 34.86 -37.58
N GLY A 588 34.88 34.07 -38.50
CA GLY A 588 36.18 33.43 -38.32
C GLY A 588 36.21 32.20 -37.41
N SER A 589 35.08 31.78 -36.81
CA SER A 589 35.03 30.61 -35.91
C SER A 589 34.31 29.38 -36.47
N LYS A 590 33.76 29.44 -37.68
CA LYS A 590 32.97 28.35 -38.29
C LYS A 590 33.78 27.08 -38.59
N ASP A 591 35.09 27.22 -38.79
CA ASP A 591 35.98 26.14 -39.22
C ASP A 591 36.43 25.25 -38.05
N VAL A 592 36.23 25.69 -36.80
CA VAL A 592 36.59 24.92 -35.61
C VAL A 592 35.50 23.88 -35.33
N PRO A 593 35.83 22.58 -35.26
CA PRO A 593 34.83 21.54 -35.05
C PRO A 593 34.21 21.63 -33.65
N PRO A 594 32.97 21.12 -33.47
CA PRO A 594 32.36 21.02 -32.17
C PRO A 594 33.14 20.07 -31.24
N VAL A 595 33.03 20.31 -29.94
CA VAL A 595 33.52 19.41 -28.89
C VAL A 595 32.32 18.72 -28.27
N GLY A 596 32.33 17.38 -28.25
CA GLY A 596 31.26 16.56 -27.69
C GLY A 596 31.42 16.33 -26.20
N LEU A 597 30.32 16.39 -25.44
CA LEU A 597 30.22 15.86 -24.09
C LEU A 597 29.06 14.86 -24.04
N VAL A 598 29.26 13.72 -23.40
CA VAL A 598 28.22 12.70 -23.16
C VAL A 598 28.02 12.54 -21.66
N PHE A 599 26.78 12.70 -21.21
CA PHE A 599 26.34 12.50 -19.83
C PHE A 599 25.43 11.26 -19.79
N ALA A 600 25.95 10.13 -19.28
CA ALA A 600 25.20 8.88 -19.17
C ALA A 600 25.32 8.30 -17.76
N GLY A 601 24.20 7.84 -17.18
CA GLY A 601 24.17 7.31 -15.82
C GLY A 601 22.74 7.17 -15.25
N SER A 602 22.61 6.79 -13.98
CA SER A 602 21.31 6.75 -13.28
C SER A 602 21.07 8.05 -12.52
N LEU A 603 19.89 8.64 -12.69
CA LEU A 603 19.45 9.85 -11.99
C LEU A 603 19.29 9.65 -10.46
N ASN A 604 19.23 8.40 -9.98
CA ASN A 604 19.32 8.07 -8.56
C ASN A 604 20.70 8.40 -7.94
N LYS A 605 21.70 8.63 -8.80
CA LYS A 605 23.10 8.96 -8.49
C LYS A 605 23.55 10.12 -9.38
N ALA A 606 22.71 11.15 -9.54
CA ALA A 606 22.95 12.24 -10.48
C ALA A 606 24.21 13.09 -10.15
N ASP A 607 24.69 13.02 -8.92
CA ASP A 607 25.97 13.57 -8.45
C ASP A 607 27.20 12.76 -8.92
N GLU A 608 27.04 11.47 -9.25
CA GLU A 608 28.10 10.62 -9.83
C GLU A 608 28.24 10.78 -11.35
N ILE A 609 27.31 11.48 -12.03
CA ILE A 609 27.29 11.61 -13.50
C ILE A 609 28.32 12.65 -13.98
N ALA A 610 29.52 12.17 -14.31
CA ALA A 610 30.58 12.98 -14.93
C ALA A 610 30.50 12.95 -16.48
N PRO A 611 30.72 14.08 -17.18
CA PRO A 611 30.75 14.11 -18.64
C PRO A 611 31.99 13.42 -19.23
N THR A 612 31.78 12.51 -20.18
CA THR A 612 32.83 12.04 -21.09
C THR A 612 33.01 13.04 -22.22
N ILE A 613 34.23 13.52 -22.47
CA ILE A 613 34.50 14.62 -23.41
C ILE A 613 35.33 14.12 -24.60
N ASP A 614 34.75 14.17 -25.80
CA ASP A 614 35.45 13.85 -27.06
C ASP A 614 36.17 15.08 -27.63
N THR A 615 37.43 14.89 -27.99
CA THR A 615 38.31 15.89 -28.63
C THR A 615 38.96 15.39 -29.91
N ALA A 616 38.61 14.20 -30.41
CA ALA A 616 39.23 13.61 -31.60
C ALA A 616 39.11 14.51 -32.85
N ALA A 617 37.98 15.20 -32.98
CA ALA A 617 37.76 16.19 -34.04
C ALA A 617 38.72 17.40 -33.93
N ILE A 618 39.04 17.86 -32.72
CA ILE A 618 40.01 18.96 -32.48
C ILE A 618 41.43 18.52 -32.84
N GLU A 619 41.81 17.31 -32.45
CA GLU A 619 43.12 16.70 -32.76
C GLU A 619 43.30 16.54 -34.28
N SER A 620 42.27 16.07 -34.97
CA SER A 620 42.22 15.96 -36.44
C SER A 620 42.29 17.33 -37.12
N TYR A 621 41.53 18.32 -36.65
CA TYR A 621 41.49 19.67 -37.22
C TYR A 621 42.84 20.39 -37.10
N LEU A 622 43.48 20.36 -35.93
CA LEU A 622 44.82 20.94 -35.73
C LEU A 622 45.87 20.23 -36.59
N THR A 623 45.78 18.91 -36.76
CA THR A 623 46.67 18.14 -37.63
C THR A 623 46.49 18.55 -39.11
N MET A 624 45.26 18.65 -39.60
CA MET A 624 44.98 19.11 -40.99
C MET A 624 45.43 20.55 -41.23
N ARG A 625 45.15 21.47 -40.31
CA ARG A 625 45.59 22.88 -40.41
C ARG A 625 47.10 23.00 -40.45
N ARG A 626 47.82 22.21 -39.64
CA ARG A 626 49.27 22.15 -39.72
C ARG A 626 49.75 21.58 -41.05
N MET A 627 49.14 20.50 -41.57
CA MET A 627 49.53 19.94 -42.87
C MET A 627 49.31 20.93 -44.02
N GLN A 628 48.27 21.78 -43.95
CA GLN A 628 48.06 22.87 -44.90
C GLN A 628 49.18 23.92 -44.82
N GLU A 629 49.51 24.41 -43.63
CA GLU A 629 50.62 25.37 -43.41
C GLU A 629 51.99 24.78 -43.81
N ASP A 630 52.28 23.52 -43.46
CA ASP A 630 53.52 22.85 -43.86
C ASP A 630 53.61 22.67 -45.40
N VAL A 631 52.48 22.53 -46.11
CA VAL A 631 52.43 22.52 -47.59
C VAL A 631 52.57 23.93 -48.19
N GLU A 632 51.79 24.93 -47.75
CA GLU A 632 51.91 26.33 -48.24
C GLU A 632 53.35 26.86 -48.03
N ARG A 633 54.00 26.45 -46.94
CA ARG A 633 55.39 26.76 -46.64
C ARG A 633 56.39 26.05 -47.54
N LEU A 634 56.10 24.83 -48.00
CA LEU A 634 56.93 24.13 -48.98
C LEU A 634 56.76 24.74 -50.38
N GLU A 635 55.53 25.04 -50.81
CA GLU A 635 55.26 25.70 -52.09
C GLU A 635 55.93 27.08 -52.21
N THR A 636 55.87 27.89 -51.14
CA THR A 636 56.55 29.20 -51.09
C THR A 636 58.07 29.11 -51.03
N LEU A 637 58.64 28.00 -50.53
CA LEU A 637 60.09 27.74 -50.59
C LEU A 637 60.51 27.25 -52.00
N ASP A 638 59.76 26.33 -52.62
CA ASP A 638 60.05 25.84 -53.97
C ASP A 638 59.89 26.93 -55.04
N MET A 639 58.91 27.85 -54.89
CA MET A 639 58.82 29.04 -55.74
C MET A 639 60.04 29.96 -55.63
N SER A 640 60.74 29.97 -54.50
CA SER A 640 61.98 30.75 -54.33
C SER A 640 63.22 30.09 -54.96
N GLY A 641 63.13 28.82 -55.39
CA GLY A 641 64.28 28.03 -55.85
C GLY A 641 64.54 28.05 -57.36
N LYS A 642 63.67 28.65 -58.18
CA LYS A 642 63.58 28.34 -59.61
C LYS A 642 63.82 29.52 -60.54
N THR A 643 65.10 29.85 -60.77
CA THR A 643 65.52 30.77 -61.85
C THR A 643 65.10 30.19 -63.22
N PRO A 644 64.32 30.91 -64.04
CA PRO A 644 63.94 30.41 -65.36
C PRO A 644 65.11 30.50 -66.36
N PRO A 645 65.41 29.45 -67.13
CA PRO A 645 66.13 29.61 -68.39
C PRO A 645 65.23 30.33 -69.43
N PRO A 646 65.78 31.03 -70.43
CA PRO A 646 64.98 31.72 -71.44
C PRO A 646 64.12 30.76 -72.28
N VAL A 647 62.95 31.24 -72.70
CA VAL A 647 62.09 30.55 -73.68
C VAL A 647 62.32 31.15 -75.06
N ASP A 648 62.97 30.40 -75.94
CA ASP A 648 63.00 30.65 -77.39
C ASP A 648 62.35 29.45 -78.09
N ALA A 649 61.20 29.67 -78.75
CA ALA A 649 60.47 28.62 -79.46
C ALA A 649 59.56 29.16 -80.58
N ASN A 650 60.00 29.03 -81.83
CA ASN A 650 59.18 28.89 -83.05
C ASN A 650 60.09 28.51 -84.23
N PRO A 651 59.59 27.95 -85.36
CA PRO A 651 58.18 27.83 -85.74
C PRO A 651 57.63 26.39 -85.92
N ALA A 652 56.30 26.31 -85.93
CA ALA A 652 55.48 25.23 -86.49
C ALA A 652 55.62 25.17 -88.05
N PRO A 653 55.01 24.25 -88.84
CA PRO A 653 53.74 23.53 -88.59
C PRO A 653 53.64 22.05 -89.06
N GLY A 654 52.51 21.38 -88.76
CA GLY A 654 52.11 20.14 -89.46
C GLY A 654 51.02 19.28 -88.80
N MET A 655 49.85 19.20 -89.43
CA MET A 655 48.80 18.15 -89.29
C MET A 655 48.24 17.91 -90.71
N PRO A 656 47.86 16.68 -91.13
CA PRO A 656 46.62 16.05 -90.64
C PRO A 656 46.55 14.49 -90.67
N ALA A 657 45.42 13.94 -90.18
CA ALA A 657 44.89 12.56 -90.39
C ALA A 657 45.77 11.36 -89.94
N GLY A 658 45.26 10.14 -89.71
CA GLY A 658 43.89 9.58 -89.60
C GLY A 658 43.96 8.33 -88.70
N ALA A 659 42.92 7.96 -87.92
CA ALA A 659 41.73 7.21 -88.33
C ALA A 659 41.92 5.67 -88.36
N GLU A 660 41.07 4.97 -87.59
CA GLU A 660 40.67 3.55 -87.69
C GLU A 660 41.74 2.46 -87.36
N ASP A 661 41.40 1.27 -86.83
CA ASP A 661 40.07 0.69 -86.49
C ASP A 661 40.14 -0.20 -85.21
N ALA A 662 38.99 -0.75 -84.76
CA ALA A 662 38.84 -1.73 -83.68
C ALA A 662 38.86 -3.19 -84.25
N PRO A 663 38.02 -4.23 -83.92
CA PRO A 663 36.74 -4.26 -83.18
C PRO A 663 36.48 -5.48 -82.23
N VAL A 664 35.32 -5.43 -81.52
CA VAL A 664 34.47 -6.50 -80.90
C VAL A 664 35.06 -7.49 -79.86
N GLU A 665 34.28 -8.10 -78.93
CA GLU A 665 32.81 -8.10 -78.71
C GLU A 665 32.40 -8.12 -77.20
N ALA A 666 31.08 -8.21 -76.93
CA ALA A 666 30.43 -8.28 -75.60
C ALA A 666 30.49 -9.70 -74.97
N GLY A 667 29.93 -10.02 -73.78
CA GLY A 667 29.02 -9.30 -72.87
C GLY A 667 28.86 -10.01 -71.49
N PRO A 668 27.91 -9.59 -70.61
CA PRO A 668 28.01 -9.83 -69.16
C PRO A 668 26.95 -10.76 -68.51
N SER A 669 27.21 -11.30 -67.30
CA SER A 669 26.24 -11.50 -66.19
C SER A 669 26.84 -12.03 -64.85
N GLN A 670 26.28 -11.52 -63.73
CA GLN A 670 26.12 -12.00 -62.32
C GLN A 670 27.01 -13.06 -61.60
N GLU A 671 27.24 -12.78 -60.29
CA GLU A 671 27.23 -13.64 -59.05
C GLU A 671 27.71 -15.13 -59.05
N VAL A 672 28.23 -15.74 -57.97
CA VAL A 672 28.00 -15.61 -56.49
C VAL A 672 29.34 -15.79 -55.71
N ALA A 673 29.34 -15.51 -54.40
CA ALA A 673 30.46 -15.61 -53.42
C ALA A 673 31.08 -17.02 -53.16
N PRO A 674 32.26 -17.09 -52.50
CA PRO A 674 32.84 -18.31 -51.92
C PRO A 674 32.86 -18.33 -50.36
N GLY A 675 33.11 -19.51 -49.78
CA GLY A 675 33.26 -19.74 -48.33
C GLY A 675 34.68 -20.14 -47.86
N LYS A 676 34.83 -20.38 -46.54
CA LYS A 676 36.03 -20.88 -45.82
C LYS A 676 36.22 -22.41 -46.02
N PRO A 677 37.35 -23.08 -45.64
CA PRO A 677 38.45 -22.72 -44.72
C PRO A 677 39.87 -22.80 -45.39
N THR A 678 41.07 -22.78 -44.76
CA THR A 678 41.58 -23.23 -43.44
C THR A 678 42.95 -22.60 -43.11
N ALA A 679 43.24 -22.26 -41.83
CA ALA A 679 44.56 -22.01 -41.17
C ALA A 679 45.64 -21.12 -41.89
N GLU A 680 46.45 -20.24 -41.25
CA GLU A 680 46.75 -19.86 -39.86
C GLU A 680 47.64 -18.56 -39.91
N THR A 681 48.21 -17.88 -38.89
CA THR A 681 48.36 -18.00 -37.41
C THR A 681 48.24 -16.59 -36.74
N GLU A 682 48.51 -16.48 -35.44
CA GLU A 682 48.65 -15.32 -34.54
C GLU A 682 48.84 -13.88 -35.08
N ALA A 683 47.98 -12.96 -34.59
CA ALA A 683 48.32 -11.58 -34.19
C ALA A 683 47.30 -11.06 -33.13
N PRO A 684 47.69 -10.19 -32.17
CA PRO A 684 46.84 -9.80 -31.03
C PRO A 684 45.86 -8.63 -31.31
N ASN A 685 44.87 -8.52 -30.42
CA ASN A 685 43.65 -7.71 -30.55
C ASN A 685 43.78 -6.23 -30.12
N ARG A 686 43.16 -5.31 -30.87
CA ARG A 686 42.64 -4.03 -30.36
C ARG A 686 41.32 -3.70 -31.06
N ALA A 687 40.25 -3.52 -30.30
CA ALA A 687 38.90 -3.31 -30.83
C ALA A 687 38.50 -1.84 -31.00
N GLU A 688 37.64 -1.58 -31.99
CA GLU A 688 36.83 -0.37 -32.14
C GLU A 688 35.37 -0.70 -31.75
N PRO A 689 34.62 0.22 -31.10
CA PRO A 689 33.22 -0.01 -30.77
C PRO A 689 32.30 0.23 -31.98
N GLN A 690 31.61 -0.82 -32.43
CA GLN A 690 30.55 -0.73 -33.45
C GLN A 690 29.16 -0.51 -32.82
N SER A 691 28.31 0.25 -33.51
CA SER A 691 26.89 0.37 -33.19
C SER A 691 26.11 -0.86 -33.68
N LEU A 692 25.11 -1.30 -32.89
CA LEU A 692 24.31 -2.50 -33.18
C LEU A 692 22.83 -2.15 -33.44
N PRO A 693 22.25 -2.54 -34.59
CA PRO A 693 20.81 -2.52 -34.81
C PRO A 693 20.14 -3.78 -34.22
N TRP A 694 18.89 -3.65 -33.76
CA TRP A 694 18.13 -4.75 -33.16
C TRP A 694 17.70 -5.84 -34.16
N ALA A 695 17.64 -7.09 -33.69
CA ALA A 695 17.14 -8.25 -34.43
C ALA A 695 15.78 -8.76 -33.88
N LYS A 696 15.01 -9.46 -34.71
CA LYS A 696 13.73 -10.08 -34.34
C LYS A 696 13.93 -11.49 -33.75
N PRO A 697 13.08 -11.94 -32.80
CA PRO A 697 13.16 -13.28 -32.23
C PRO A 697 12.56 -14.37 -33.16
N ALA A 698 12.97 -15.61 -32.91
CA ALA A 698 12.46 -16.84 -33.52
C ALA A 698 12.22 -17.91 -32.40
N PRO A 699 11.38 -18.94 -32.61
CA PRO A 699 10.78 -19.72 -31.53
C PRO A 699 11.68 -20.81 -30.93
N PRO A 700 11.38 -21.30 -29.70
CA PRO A 700 12.08 -22.42 -29.07
C PRO A 700 11.67 -23.78 -29.64
N SER A 701 12.60 -24.74 -29.59
CA SER A 701 12.38 -26.17 -29.90
C SER A 701 12.61 -27.05 -28.67
N THR A 702 11.97 -28.22 -28.65
CA THR A 702 11.88 -29.13 -27.51
C THR A 702 13.01 -30.17 -27.39
N GLU A 703 12.98 -30.88 -26.27
CA GLU A 703 13.46 -32.27 -26.04
C GLU A 703 14.94 -32.57 -25.74
N ALA A 704 15.15 -32.92 -24.46
CA ALA A 704 15.65 -34.21 -23.96
C ALA A 704 17.10 -34.67 -24.20
N LEU A 705 17.72 -35.14 -23.10
CA LEU A 705 18.45 -36.41 -23.02
C LEU A 705 18.52 -36.89 -21.55
N GLN A 706 18.89 -38.15 -21.31
CA GLN A 706 18.68 -38.86 -20.04
C GLN A 706 19.97 -39.42 -19.41
N GLU A 707 19.96 -39.56 -18.07
CA GLU A 707 20.72 -40.58 -17.29
C GLU A 707 22.27 -40.52 -17.30
N PRO A 708 23.02 -41.29 -16.45
CA PRO A 708 22.60 -42.42 -15.59
C PRO A 708 23.02 -42.36 -14.09
N VAL A 709 22.63 -43.42 -13.36
CA VAL A 709 22.85 -43.70 -11.93
C VAL A 709 24.11 -44.59 -11.70
N PRO A 710 24.71 -44.56 -10.50
CA PRO A 710 25.37 -45.76 -9.94
C PRO A 710 24.96 -46.14 -8.48
N ASP A 711 25.13 -47.42 -8.13
CA ASP A 711 24.76 -48.10 -6.87
C ASP A 711 25.50 -47.68 -5.57
N GLY A 712 25.00 -48.10 -4.37
CA GLY A 712 25.65 -47.73 -3.08
C GLY A 712 25.48 -48.53 -1.75
N LYS A 713 24.56 -49.51 -1.59
CA LYS A 713 24.49 -50.53 -0.48
C LYS A 713 24.52 -50.16 1.05
N GLN A 714 23.54 -50.78 1.76
CA GLN A 714 23.61 -51.48 3.08
C GLN A 714 23.72 -50.76 4.45
N SER A 715 22.92 -51.32 5.40
CA SER A 715 23.14 -51.47 6.87
C SER A 715 23.11 -50.19 7.76
N ASP A 716 22.68 -50.22 9.03
CA ASP A 716 22.08 -51.32 9.83
C ASP A 716 21.08 -50.82 10.90
N SER A 717 20.62 -51.75 11.75
CA SER A 717 19.65 -51.67 12.83
C SER A 717 20.03 -50.75 14.01
N VAL A 718 19.02 -50.29 14.79
CA VAL A 718 18.83 -50.59 16.25
C VAL A 718 17.75 -49.68 16.87
N GLU A 719 16.81 -50.30 17.60
CA GLU A 719 15.92 -49.71 18.62
C GLU A 719 16.30 -50.34 19.98
N PRO A 720 16.36 -49.59 21.10
CA PRO A 720 15.41 -49.90 22.19
C PRO A 720 15.04 -48.76 23.18
N ALA A 721 13.85 -48.95 23.76
CA ALA A 721 13.48 -48.74 25.17
C ALA A 721 13.24 -47.33 25.76
N ALA A 722 11.95 -47.14 26.07
CA ALA A 722 11.33 -46.17 26.97
C ALA A 722 11.83 -46.15 28.43
N ALA A 723 11.46 -45.08 29.16
CA ALA A 723 11.33 -45.07 30.62
C ALA A 723 10.23 -44.10 31.11
N LYS A 724 9.50 -44.48 32.18
CA LYS A 724 8.72 -43.62 33.09
C LYS A 724 9.42 -43.61 34.47
N PRO A 725 9.30 -42.55 35.28
CA PRO A 725 8.35 -42.55 36.43
C PRO A 725 7.50 -41.26 36.47
N GLU A 726 6.21 -41.25 36.82
CA GLU A 726 5.52 -41.46 38.12
C GLU A 726 5.45 -40.22 39.05
N THR A 727 4.29 -40.08 39.70
CA THR A 727 3.86 -38.94 40.52
C THR A 727 3.52 -39.40 41.94
N PRO A 728 3.88 -38.64 43.00
CA PRO A 728 3.36 -38.86 44.35
C PRO A 728 2.44 -37.73 44.84
N ALA A 729 1.37 -38.10 45.54
CA ALA A 729 0.46 -37.25 46.32
C ALA A 729 -0.36 -38.16 47.27
N PRO A 730 -1.13 -37.63 48.25
CA PRO A 730 -0.84 -36.53 49.19
C PRO A 730 -1.00 -36.99 50.67
N VAL A 731 -0.77 -36.10 51.65
CA VAL A 731 -1.19 -36.30 53.06
C VAL A 731 -1.72 -34.96 53.64
N PRO A 732 -2.85 -34.92 54.37
CA PRO A 732 -3.55 -33.67 54.74
C PRO A 732 -3.34 -33.21 56.20
N VAL A 733 -3.75 -31.97 56.50
CA VAL A 733 -3.99 -31.46 57.87
C VAL A 733 -5.29 -30.61 57.90
N GLU A 734 -5.91 -30.55 59.08
CA GLU A 734 -7.26 -30.10 59.44
C GLU A 734 -7.55 -28.58 59.34
N ALA A 735 -8.80 -28.21 59.66
CA ALA A 735 -9.39 -26.88 59.43
C ALA A 735 -9.30 -25.91 60.61
N ALA A 736 -9.41 -24.61 60.32
CA ALA A 736 -9.79 -23.55 61.27
C ALA A 736 -10.47 -22.36 60.57
N GLU A 737 -11.56 -21.87 61.15
CA GLU A 737 -12.30 -20.64 60.82
C GLU A 737 -13.02 -20.18 62.10
N PRO A 738 -13.50 -18.93 62.25
CA PRO A 738 -13.20 -17.71 61.47
C PRO A 738 -12.77 -16.51 62.37
N GLU A 739 -12.22 -15.44 61.79
CA GLU A 739 -12.36 -14.07 62.33
C GLU A 739 -12.41 -13.02 61.19
N THR A 740 -13.26 -12.00 61.35
CA THR A 740 -13.48 -10.93 60.36
C THR A 740 -12.88 -9.59 60.81
N PRO A 741 -12.01 -8.95 60.02
CA PRO A 741 -11.64 -7.55 60.20
C PRO A 741 -12.59 -6.63 59.42
N GLY A 742 -13.10 -5.58 60.08
CA GLY A 742 -13.87 -4.51 59.43
C GLY A 742 -13.00 -3.49 58.67
N PRO A 743 -13.58 -2.65 57.80
CA PRO A 743 -12.83 -1.70 56.98
C PRO A 743 -12.30 -0.49 57.79
N PRO A 744 -11.05 -0.03 57.56
CA PRO A 744 -10.53 1.19 58.15
C PRO A 744 -11.01 2.44 57.40
N ALA A 745 -11.24 3.53 58.12
CA ALA A 745 -11.68 4.82 57.55
C ALA A 745 -10.56 5.88 57.54
N ALA A 746 -10.48 6.59 56.41
CA ALA A 746 -9.92 7.93 56.16
C ALA A 746 -8.82 8.54 57.08
N ALA A 747 -7.72 8.95 56.44
CA ALA A 747 -6.92 10.12 56.80
C ALA A 747 -6.65 10.95 55.52
N ILE A 748 -6.46 12.27 55.64
CA ILE A 748 -6.53 13.22 54.50
C ILE A 748 -5.41 14.27 54.59
N GLU A 749 -4.61 14.40 53.53
CA GLU A 749 -3.99 15.65 53.07
C GLU A 749 -4.08 15.67 51.53
N ALA A 750 -4.55 16.66 50.76
CA ALA A 750 -4.81 18.11 50.90
C ALA A 750 -3.89 18.92 49.94
N LEU A 751 -4.44 19.36 48.81
CA LEU A 751 -3.91 20.46 48.00
C LEU A 751 -5.06 21.30 47.41
N ALA A 752 -4.80 22.60 47.20
CA ALA A 752 -5.80 23.64 47.34
C ALA A 752 -6.71 23.92 46.12
N THR A 753 -7.92 24.39 46.40
CA THR A 753 -8.85 25.07 45.50
C THR A 753 -8.48 26.55 45.28
N PRO A 754 -8.77 27.13 44.11
CA PRO A 754 -9.18 28.52 43.98
C PRO A 754 -10.72 28.65 44.12
N ALA A 755 -11.20 29.78 44.64
CA ALA A 755 -12.62 30.02 44.92
C ALA A 755 -13.40 30.60 43.72
N ALA A 756 -14.73 30.54 43.78
CA ALA A 756 -15.63 31.15 42.81
C ALA A 756 -15.70 32.69 42.94
N MET A 757 -16.04 33.35 41.83
CA MET A 757 -16.50 34.75 41.80
C MET A 757 -17.80 34.84 40.98
N GLU A 758 -18.47 36.00 41.06
CA GLU A 758 -19.89 36.17 40.72
C GLU A 758 -20.25 36.02 39.23
N ALA A 759 -21.53 35.69 38.99
CA ALA A 759 -22.12 35.67 37.66
C ALA A 759 -22.62 37.07 37.24
N PRO A 760 -22.42 37.49 35.98
CA PRO A 760 -23.17 38.58 35.38
C PRO A 760 -24.56 38.10 34.92
N GLY A 761 -25.56 38.99 34.96
CA GLY A 761 -26.91 38.72 34.45
C GLY A 761 -27.02 38.76 32.92
N PRO A 762 -28.19 38.42 32.35
CA PRO A 762 -28.43 38.48 30.92
C PRO A 762 -28.43 39.94 30.41
N LEU A 763 -27.92 40.15 29.20
CA LEU A 763 -28.01 41.43 28.48
C LEU A 763 -29.03 41.34 27.35
N GLU A 764 -29.80 42.41 27.19
CA GLU A 764 -30.89 42.53 26.22
C GLU A 764 -30.38 42.81 24.79
N ALA A 765 -31.25 42.60 23.80
CA ALA A 765 -31.00 42.98 22.42
C ALA A 765 -31.35 44.46 22.16
N PRO A 766 -30.68 45.15 21.23
CA PRO A 766 -31.12 46.43 20.68
C PRO A 766 -31.96 46.24 19.39
N GLU A 767 -33.13 46.88 19.32
CA GLU A 767 -33.91 47.05 18.08
C GLU A 767 -33.64 48.42 17.39
N THR A 768 -34.09 48.56 16.14
CA THR A 768 -34.10 49.78 15.29
C THR A 768 -32.71 50.30 14.84
N SER A 769 -32.47 50.79 13.62
CA SER A 769 -33.25 50.90 12.36
C SER A 769 -32.24 51.07 11.17
N ASP A 770 -32.55 51.14 9.87
CA ASP A 770 -33.82 51.33 9.13
C ASP A 770 -33.75 50.69 7.71
N ALA A 771 -34.64 51.11 6.78
CA ALA A 771 -34.73 50.71 5.37
C ALA A 771 -33.89 51.66 4.43
N PRO A 772 -33.89 51.57 3.06
CA PRO A 772 -34.81 50.83 2.17
C PRO A 772 -34.24 50.12 0.92
N SER A 773 -35.13 49.34 0.28
CA SER A 773 -35.28 49.05 -1.17
C SER A 773 -34.06 48.76 -2.07
N ALA A 774 -34.05 47.56 -2.67
CA ALA A 774 -34.36 47.42 -4.12
C ALA A 774 -34.65 45.96 -4.53
N VAL A 775 -35.58 45.78 -5.46
CA VAL A 775 -35.82 44.54 -6.22
C VAL A 775 -35.78 44.91 -7.71
N PRO A 776 -35.30 44.03 -8.61
CA PRO A 776 -35.85 43.97 -9.95
C PRO A 776 -36.45 42.58 -10.24
N SER A 777 -37.65 42.56 -10.82
CA SER A 777 -38.36 41.34 -11.22
C SER A 777 -39.00 41.54 -12.59
N ASP A 778 -38.60 40.71 -13.55
CA ASP A 778 -39.28 40.48 -14.84
C ASP A 778 -39.26 38.96 -15.08
N GLY A 779 -40.29 38.32 -15.65
CA GLY A 779 -41.62 38.86 -16.00
C GLY A 779 -42.33 37.95 -17.02
N ALA A 780 -43.64 37.74 -16.85
CA ALA A 780 -44.56 37.02 -17.77
C ALA A 780 -44.33 35.50 -17.98
N ALA A 781 -45.34 34.66 -18.26
CA ALA A 781 -46.81 34.78 -18.10
C ALA A 781 -47.52 33.39 -18.17
N SER A 782 -48.82 33.38 -17.80
CA SER A 782 -49.95 32.47 -18.10
C SER A 782 -49.69 31.23 -18.97
N GLY A 783 -50.24 30.02 -18.73
CA GLY A 783 -51.59 29.56 -18.29
C GLY A 783 -51.76 28.13 -18.88
N ASP A 784 -52.77 27.30 -18.64
CA ASP A 784 -54.08 27.38 -17.95
C ASP A 784 -54.41 26.02 -17.27
N ALA A 785 -55.50 25.94 -16.51
CA ALA A 785 -56.12 24.72 -15.94
C ALA A 785 -57.41 24.35 -16.73
N PRO A 786 -58.33 23.41 -16.35
CA PRO A 786 -58.39 22.53 -15.15
C PRO A 786 -58.87 21.06 -15.42
N SER A 787 -59.21 20.32 -14.34
CA SER A 787 -60.08 19.11 -14.31
C SER A 787 -59.53 17.82 -14.97
N ASP A 788 -59.88 16.57 -14.62
CA ASP A 788 -60.59 15.92 -13.49
C ASP A 788 -60.36 14.38 -13.58
N ALA A 789 -60.70 13.43 -12.69
CA ALA A 789 -61.40 13.40 -11.38
C ALA A 789 -60.96 12.12 -10.58
N ALA A 790 -61.56 11.88 -9.42
CA ALA A 790 -61.56 10.60 -8.65
C ALA A 790 -63.00 10.31 -8.13
N PRO A 791 -63.33 9.22 -7.38
CA PRO A 791 -62.54 8.09 -6.86
C PRO A 791 -63.26 6.72 -7.05
N THR A 792 -63.17 5.79 -6.06
CA THR A 792 -63.95 4.54 -5.82
C THR A 792 -63.61 3.26 -6.64
N ASP A 793 -63.79 2.02 -6.14
CA ASP A 793 -63.77 1.43 -4.77
C ASP A 793 -63.81 -0.14 -4.89
N ALA A 794 -63.81 -0.84 -3.75
CA ALA A 794 -64.29 -2.20 -3.49
C ALA A 794 -63.36 -3.43 -3.71
N SER A 795 -63.14 -4.16 -2.60
CA SER A 795 -62.98 -5.63 -2.58
C SER A 795 -64.35 -6.31 -2.45
N PRO A 796 -64.48 -7.64 -2.65
CA PRO A 796 -64.57 -8.50 -1.46
C PRO A 796 -64.06 -9.96 -1.58
N GLU A 797 -63.49 -10.43 -0.46
CA GLU A 797 -63.70 -11.71 0.25
C GLU A 797 -63.87 -13.12 -0.41
N THR A 798 -63.15 -14.07 0.21
CA THR A 798 -63.57 -15.43 0.71
C THR A 798 -63.42 -16.74 -0.09
N GLN A 799 -62.79 -17.70 0.61
CA GLN A 799 -63.08 -19.16 0.73
C GLN A 799 -62.77 -20.13 -0.44
N SER A 800 -62.54 -21.44 -0.24
CA SER A 800 -61.89 -22.21 0.85
C SER A 800 -61.86 -23.73 0.54
N THR A 801 -60.93 -24.49 1.17
CA THR A 801 -61.00 -25.96 1.45
C THR A 801 -60.85 -26.98 0.28
N PRO A 802 -60.44 -28.25 0.54
CA PRO A 802 -59.41 -28.91 -0.30
C PRO A 802 -59.58 -30.44 -0.54
N ALA A 803 -58.44 -31.11 -0.80
CA ALA A 803 -58.10 -32.53 -0.51
C ALA A 803 -58.31 -33.62 -1.57
N SER A 804 -57.22 -34.34 -1.87
CA SER A 804 -57.09 -35.80 -1.64
C SER A 804 -55.62 -36.24 -1.70
N VAL A 805 -55.32 -37.44 -1.20
CA VAL A 805 -53.96 -37.98 -0.96
C VAL A 805 -53.83 -39.38 -1.58
N GLU A 806 -52.64 -39.73 -2.09
CA GLU A 806 -52.22 -41.14 -2.16
C GLU A 806 -50.70 -41.27 -1.94
N VAL A 807 -50.25 -42.43 -1.41
CA VAL A 807 -48.89 -42.67 -0.91
C VAL A 807 -48.40 -44.05 -1.37
N VAL A 808 -47.27 -44.13 -2.08
CA VAL A 808 -46.53 -45.40 -2.30
C VAL A 808 -45.01 -45.21 -2.31
N THR A 809 -44.34 -45.93 -1.40
CA THR A 809 -42.94 -46.42 -1.45
C THR A 809 -42.95 -47.79 -0.72
N PRO A 810 -41.89 -48.64 -0.67
CA PRO A 810 -40.52 -48.58 -1.23
C PRO A 810 -40.28 -49.76 -2.25
N SER A 811 -39.09 -50.21 -2.73
CA SER A 811 -37.83 -50.58 -2.02
C SER A 811 -36.63 -50.92 -2.95
N HIS A 812 -35.42 -50.64 -2.45
CA HIS A 812 -34.09 -51.25 -2.66
C HIS A 812 -33.77 -52.19 -3.85
N LEU A 813 -32.59 -51.98 -4.50
CA LEU A 813 -31.36 -52.74 -4.17
C LEU A 813 -30.03 -52.20 -4.80
N ARG A 814 -28.94 -52.54 -4.10
CA ARG A 814 -27.45 -52.44 -4.27
C ARG A 814 -26.89 -52.76 -5.69
N SER A 815 -25.62 -52.51 -6.09
CA SER A 815 -24.31 -52.05 -5.49
C SER A 815 -23.29 -51.76 -6.65
N SER A 816 -22.07 -51.19 -6.52
CA SER A 816 -21.40 -50.28 -5.56
C SER A 816 -20.28 -49.44 -6.26
N SER A 817 -18.93 -49.39 -6.05
CA SER A 817 -17.94 -50.16 -5.27
C SER A 817 -16.56 -49.42 -5.07
N ARG A 818 -16.29 -48.87 -3.87
CA ARG A 818 -14.98 -48.47 -3.27
C ARG A 818 -14.11 -47.29 -3.82
N PRO A 819 -13.30 -46.62 -2.95
CA PRO A 819 -12.46 -45.45 -3.30
C PRO A 819 -10.95 -45.76 -3.48
N HIS A 820 -10.19 -44.80 -4.03
CA HIS A 820 -8.72 -44.78 -3.99
C HIS A 820 -8.16 -44.17 -2.69
N ARG A 821 -6.88 -44.48 -2.40
CA ARG A 821 -6.19 -44.19 -1.14
C ARG A 821 -4.94 -43.34 -1.43
N LEU A 822 -4.83 -42.16 -0.82
CA LEU A 822 -3.62 -41.33 -0.90
C LEU A 822 -2.57 -41.76 0.16
N PRO A 823 -1.27 -41.69 -0.14
CA PRO A 823 -0.19 -41.96 0.83
C PRO A 823 0.09 -40.74 1.75
N PRO A 824 0.75 -40.94 2.90
CA PRO A 824 1.00 -39.88 3.89
C PRO A 824 2.22 -39.00 3.57
N ALA A 825 2.28 -37.82 4.19
CA ALA A 825 3.42 -36.89 4.11
C ALA A 825 4.55 -37.25 5.10
N PRO A 826 5.83 -37.02 4.74
CA PRO A 826 6.99 -37.21 5.63
C PRO A 826 7.31 -35.97 6.48
N SER A 827 8.10 -36.15 7.54
CA SER A 827 8.47 -35.13 8.53
C SER A 827 9.92 -34.59 8.40
N ASN A 828 10.12 -33.36 8.90
CA ASN A 828 11.38 -32.64 9.20
C ASN A 828 12.58 -33.50 9.71
N PRO A 829 13.82 -32.94 9.74
CA PRO A 829 14.51 -32.05 8.77
C PRO A 829 16.03 -32.40 8.62
N PRO A 830 16.84 -31.58 7.93
CA PRO A 830 18.30 -31.50 8.16
C PRO A 830 18.77 -30.09 8.57
N SER A 831 19.96 -30.01 9.17
CA SER A 831 20.47 -28.81 9.88
C SER A 831 21.76 -28.21 9.27
N ARG A 832 21.99 -26.91 9.54
CA ARG A 832 23.16 -26.03 9.23
C ARG A 832 23.10 -25.26 7.89
N PRO A 833 23.75 -24.08 7.81
CA PRO A 833 23.89 -23.03 8.83
C PRO A 833 23.32 -21.68 8.34
N ALA A 834 23.08 -20.73 9.26
CA ALA A 834 22.51 -19.43 8.92
C ALA A 834 23.59 -18.37 8.61
N GLU A 835 23.73 -17.98 7.34
CA GLU A 835 24.57 -16.84 6.93
C GLU A 835 23.97 -16.12 5.70
N ALA A 836 22.73 -15.63 5.82
CA ALA A 836 22.03 -14.91 4.73
C ALA A 836 21.03 -13.84 5.21
N ALA A 837 21.03 -13.46 6.49
CA ALA A 837 19.94 -12.68 7.11
C ALA A 837 20.25 -11.19 7.36
N ASP A 838 21.50 -10.73 7.15
CA ASP A 838 21.97 -9.44 7.69
C ASP A 838 22.14 -8.32 6.64
N ALA A 839 21.78 -8.57 5.38
CA ALA A 839 21.90 -7.59 4.30
C ALA A 839 20.88 -6.44 4.39
N TRP A 840 19.68 -6.69 4.92
CA TRP A 840 18.57 -5.71 4.95
C TRP A 840 18.62 -4.73 6.14
N LYS A 841 19.53 -4.91 7.11
CA LYS A 841 19.64 -4.03 8.29
C LYS A 841 20.60 -2.83 8.13
N LYS A 842 21.28 -2.70 6.99
CA LYS A 842 22.21 -1.57 6.71
C LYS A 842 21.61 -0.52 5.77
N GLY A 843 20.39 -0.06 6.09
CA GLY A 843 19.69 1.00 5.35
C GLY A 843 19.10 2.13 6.22
N VAL A 844 19.18 2.03 7.55
CA VAL A 844 18.58 3.01 8.49
C VAL A 844 19.70 3.59 9.35
N GLY A 845 20.08 4.87 9.13
CA GLY A 845 21.24 5.43 9.82
C GLY A 845 21.64 6.89 9.59
N ILE A 846 20.86 7.71 8.87
CA ILE A 846 21.09 9.18 8.82
C ILE A 846 19.75 9.91 8.96
N PHE A 847 19.54 10.53 10.13
CA PHE A 847 18.45 11.46 10.42
C PHE A 847 19.03 12.69 11.13
N GLY A 848 18.52 13.88 10.82
CA GLY A 848 18.92 15.15 11.46
C GLY A 848 19.11 16.26 10.43
N GLY A 849 18.21 17.25 10.43
CA GLY A 849 18.32 18.47 9.61
C GLY A 849 19.15 19.56 10.29
N PRO A 850 19.07 20.83 9.84
CA PRO A 850 18.16 21.38 8.82
C PRO A 850 18.60 21.17 7.36
#